data_AF-A0A6L7F1D5-F1
#
_entry.id   AF-A0A6L7F1D5-F1
#
_cell.length_a   1.000
_cell.length_b   1.000
_cell.length_c   1.000
_cell.angle_alpha   90.00
_cell.angle_beta   90.00
_cell.angle_gamma   90.00
#
_symmetry.space_group_name_H-M   'P 1'
#
loop_
_entity.id
_entity.type
_entity.pdbx_description
1 polymer ?
#
loop_
_entity_poly.entity_id
_entity_poly.type
_entity_poly.pdbx_seq_one_letter_code
_entity_poly.pdbx_strand_id
1 'polypeptide(L)'
;MRAQRALTSVLTGLLVLLVLLGPGAPARAAEDTPQETRSDPVPPPPTGAPWFGPGLDWSSELPADYSGRLGETPSLYAQRIDYPLTDQSSTYLQQFAEQAATEGAVAVVSLEPQVPLTDLTDAQAQDLADELATLHHDYDSEFLVRFAPEMNGSWVTWGQQPTAYVAAFRAVATAVHATTEHAAMVWSPAYGAGYPFGKSYGAVDPSGDREVAQLDTDGNGAVDADDDPYGPYFPGERAVDWVGLSLYHFGLDQEFGRNTVPVAGELEQRLDERWGYADDTARVPFYDRFAEPRGTPFLMETGALFNPSEKGADGSATEKAIKQGWWRQVFAASRTHPLVAAISWLELARSEAEVGGATVQWGAARTDGLAAALRTDLDRSDVTMGPVTRVLDLQAGNEATAQGRLPDAGDTSAEMGWIVFCVALLAVAFAFAGLAGRYLPSWRYPLENDPRDQRLDLFRGWIILVVVFTHTEVAGLYTYISLNAIGAITGAEMFVLLSGIVLGMIYLPTVAKLGEWGTAITMWRRARKQYLVALAVVVLVWLLGKVPGVSTSVVTTFTDRGTGENGQSAQGLVYDLYPNFPRLFDYPPPWYAVKQLLLLEQGPWVFNIMGLFVVLSLVLPLCMVLVKRRLWWLLLAISWALFVWNYVSPQHPLPSQFEGVFPLLSWQVLFTHGLVLGTYRRRITRALTSRWGRVGCTVFVMAYALSLIWLWLGHRYGYASTPFPEGSYDWLYANAYNRVFLQPGRLVDCVLMIIVAYAVLTRCWKPVNAVVGWLYTPLGAASLYVFVVHVFFVVAVANIPGLDRMNPWTGTLIHTVIMMLIWLMVKKRFLFSVIPR
;
A
#
# COMPACT_ATOMS: atom_id res chain seq x y z
N MET A 1 5.58 44.58 47.15
CA MET A 1 4.84 43.28 47.18
C MET A 1 3.60 43.24 46.28
N ARG A 2 2.66 44.20 46.31
CA ARG A 2 1.46 44.17 45.44
C ARG A 2 1.75 44.26 43.93
N ALA A 3 2.64 45.16 43.49
CA ALA A 3 3.04 45.28 42.09
C ALA A 3 3.77 44.03 41.55
N GLN A 4 4.58 43.39 42.40
CA GLN A 4 5.25 42.14 42.06
C GLN A 4 4.22 41.01 41.87
N ARG A 5 3.25 40.85 42.78
CA ARG A 5 2.18 39.84 42.65
C ARG A 5 1.32 40.06 41.41
N ALA A 6 0.91 41.30 41.12
CA ALA A 6 0.14 41.63 39.92
C ALA A 6 0.91 41.33 38.62
N LEU A 7 2.20 41.69 38.55
CA LEU A 7 3.06 41.34 37.43
C LEU A 7 3.25 39.82 37.30
N THR A 8 3.34 39.10 38.42
CA THR A 8 3.45 37.63 38.40
C THR A 8 2.17 37.01 37.85
N SER A 9 0.99 37.47 38.28
CA SER A 9 -0.31 36.99 37.79
C SER A 9 -0.52 37.28 36.30
N VAL A 10 -0.14 38.47 35.82
CA VAL A 10 -0.23 38.85 34.41
C VAL A 10 0.73 38.03 33.54
N LEU A 11 1.97 37.82 33.99
CA LEU A 11 2.97 37.01 33.28
C LEU A 11 2.61 35.52 33.27
N THR A 12 2.02 34.98 34.35
CA THR A 12 1.50 33.61 34.38
C THR A 12 0.25 33.46 33.52
N GLY A 13 -0.64 34.45 33.51
CA GLY A 13 -1.82 34.48 32.63
C GLY A 13 -1.44 34.52 31.15
N LEU A 14 -0.45 35.33 30.76
CA LEU A 14 0.10 35.36 29.39
C LEU A 14 0.73 34.02 28.99
N LEU A 15 1.49 33.37 29.89
CA LEU A 15 2.08 32.05 29.63
C LEU A 15 1.01 30.96 29.43
N VAL A 16 -0.11 31.04 30.14
CA VAL A 16 -1.26 30.12 30.01
C VAL A 16 -2.09 30.45 28.77
N LEU A 17 -2.26 31.73 28.42
CA LEU A 17 -2.92 32.17 27.19
C LEU A 17 -2.15 31.76 25.91
N LEU A 18 -0.82 31.86 25.94
CA LEU A 18 0.09 31.41 24.89
C LEU A 18 0.04 29.88 24.66
N VAL A 19 -0.47 29.12 25.64
CA VAL A 19 -0.67 27.67 25.56
C VAL A 19 -2.10 27.31 25.13
N LEU A 20 -3.06 28.25 25.19
CA LEU A 20 -4.50 27.96 25.05
C LEU A 20 -5.23 28.70 23.92
N LEU A 21 -4.62 29.68 23.22
CA LEU A 21 -5.32 30.45 22.18
C LEU A 21 -4.75 30.20 20.77
N GLY A 22 -5.48 29.40 20.00
CA GLY A 22 -5.53 29.46 18.53
C GLY A 22 -6.94 29.86 18.10
N PRO A 23 -7.13 30.82 17.17
CA PRO A 23 -8.45 31.23 16.69
C PRO A 23 -9.00 30.20 15.68
N GLY A 24 -10.31 29.94 15.75
CA GLY A 24 -11.04 29.11 14.80
C GLY A 24 -11.86 29.92 13.80
N ALA A 25 -11.98 29.40 12.58
CA ALA A 25 -13.13 29.57 11.68
C ALA A 25 -13.12 28.43 10.63
N PRO A 26 -14.28 27.89 10.23
CA PRO A 26 -14.38 26.76 9.30
C PRO A 26 -14.34 27.25 7.84
N ALA A 27 -13.69 26.50 6.95
CA ALA A 27 -13.83 26.66 5.50
C ALA A 27 -14.79 25.60 4.95
N ARG A 28 -15.66 26.04 4.04
CA ARG A 28 -16.76 25.28 3.42
C ARG A 28 -16.25 24.35 2.33
N ALA A 29 -16.96 23.22 2.18
CA ALA A 29 -16.87 22.28 1.08
C ALA A 29 -17.16 22.95 -0.28
N ALA A 30 -16.42 22.53 -1.31
CA ALA A 30 -16.73 22.78 -2.72
C ALA A 30 -17.37 21.52 -3.32
N GLU A 31 -18.41 21.73 -4.13
CA GLU A 31 -19.15 20.71 -4.88
C GLU A 31 -18.41 20.37 -6.17
N ASP A 32 -18.31 19.07 -6.48
CA ASP A 32 -17.88 18.56 -7.78
C ASP A 32 -19.05 18.43 -8.75
N THR A 33 -18.78 18.68 -10.04
CA THR A 33 -19.71 18.44 -11.15
C THR A 33 -19.14 17.33 -12.03
N PRO A 34 -19.86 16.24 -12.36
CA PRO A 34 -19.35 15.20 -13.25
C PRO A 34 -19.60 15.59 -14.71
N GLN A 35 -18.62 15.30 -15.57
CA GLN A 35 -18.74 15.37 -17.02
C GLN A 35 -18.55 13.96 -17.59
N GLU A 36 -19.64 13.34 -18.05
CA GLU A 36 -19.66 12.00 -18.64
C GLU A 36 -19.02 12.01 -20.04
N THR A 37 -17.96 11.22 -20.20
CA THR A 37 -17.58 10.60 -21.47
C THR A 37 -17.56 9.10 -21.22
N ARG A 38 -18.39 8.34 -21.94
CA ARG A 38 -18.48 6.88 -21.83
C ARG A 38 -17.13 6.26 -22.23
N SER A 39 -16.33 5.91 -21.24
CA SER A 39 -15.13 5.07 -21.31
C SER A 39 -15.53 3.63 -21.65
N ASP A 40 -14.69 2.92 -22.40
CA ASP A 40 -14.80 1.45 -22.47
C ASP A 40 -14.52 0.87 -21.06
N PRO A 41 -15.23 -0.18 -20.61
CA PRO A 41 -15.18 -0.60 -19.21
C PRO A 41 -13.79 -1.06 -18.74
N VAL A 42 -13.09 -1.80 -19.59
CA VAL A 42 -11.70 -2.22 -19.38
C VAL A 42 -10.95 -1.91 -20.66
N PRO A 43 -10.05 -0.90 -20.67
CA PRO A 43 -9.35 -0.50 -21.87
C PRO A 43 -8.49 -1.66 -22.41
N PRO A 44 -8.69 -2.13 -23.66
CA PRO A 44 -7.84 -3.17 -24.22
C PRO A 44 -6.40 -2.66 -24.43
N PRO A 45 -5.41 -3.56 -24.54
CA PRO A 45 -4.07 -3.15 -24.93
C PRO A 45 -4.06 -2.53 -26.33
N PRO A 46 -2.97 -1.82 -26.68
CA PRO A 46 -2.75 -1.38 -28.05
C PRO A 46 -2.89 -2.54 -29.05
N THR A 47 -3.58 -2.29 -30.16
CA THR A 47 -3.80 -3.27 -31.23
C THR A 47 -2.48 -3.91 -31.67
N GLY A 48 -2.47 -5.25 -31.77
CA GLY A 48 -1.28 -6.03 -32.14
C GLY A 48 -0.38 -6.42 -30.96
N ALA A 49 -0.61 -5.90 -29.75
CA ALA A 49 0.20 -6.16 -28.56
C ALA A 49 -0.61 -6.80 -27.41
N PRO A 50 -1.13 -8.03 -27.58
CA PRO A 50 -2.04 -8.65 -26.63
C PRO A 50 -1.41 -8.81 -25.24
N TRP A 51 -2.22 -8.69 -24.20
CA TRP A 51 -1.84 -9.12 -22.86
C TRP A 51 -1.63 -10.64 -22.81
N PHE A 52 -0.71 -11.09 -21.96
CA PHE A 52 -0.52 -12.52 -21.71
C PHE A 52 -0.55 -12.84 -20.22
N GLY A 53 -1.16 -13.96 -19.90
CA GLY A 53 -0.98 -14.54 -18.58
C GLY A 53 -1.67 -15.88 -18.35
N PRO A 54 -1.45 -16.48 -17.18
CA PRO A 54 -1.84 -17.86 -16.92
C PRO A 54 -3.22 -18.00 -16.28
N GLY A 55 -3.91 -19.08 -16.64
CA GLY A 55 -4.98 -19.68 -15.85
C GLY A 55 -4.40 -20.72 -14.89
N LEU A 56 -4.09 -20.31 -13.66
CA LEU A 56 -3.40 -21.12 -12.65
C LEU A 56 -4.35 -22.02 -11.84
N ASP A 57 -3.83 -23.10 -11.24
CA ASP A 57 -4.47 -23.78 -10.10
C ASP A 57 -3.91 -23.22 -8.80
N TRP A 58 -4.68 -22.35 -8.16
CA TRP A 58 -4.27 -21.68 -6.92
C TRP A 58 -4.15 -22.58 -5.70
N SER A 59 -4.67 -23.81 -5.75
CA SER A 59 -4.40 -24.81 -4.70
C SER A 59 -2.94 -25.31 -4.76
N SER A 60 -2.27 -25.09 -5.90
CA SER A 60 -0.95 -25.62 -6.20
C SER A 60 0.11 -24.54 -6.49
N GLU A 61 -0.30 -23.39 -7.04
CA GLU A 61 0.61 -22.35 -7.51
C GLU A 61 -0.03 -20.95 -7.46
N LEU A 62 0.67 -20.00 -6.84
CA LEU A 62 0.23 -18.60 -6.72
C LEU A 62 0.82 -17.72 -7.85
N PRO A 63 0.19 -16.55 -8.15
CA PRO A 63 0.70 -15.56 -9.11
C PRO A 63 2.19 -15.22 -8.97
N ALA A 64 2.65 -14.98 -7.73
CA ALA A 64 4.04 -14.62 -7.41
C ALA A 64 5.03 -15.78 -7.62
N ASP A 65 4.59 -17.03 -7.42
CA ASP A 65 5.43 -18.21 -7.67
C ASP A 65 5.63 -18.38 -9.19
N TYR A 66 4.57 -18.14 -9.97
CA TYR A 66 4.62 -18.18 -11.42
C TYR A 66 5.48 -17.05 -11.99
N SER A 67 5.29 -15.80 -11.55
CA SER A 67 6.09 -14.65 -12.01
C SER A 67 7.56 -14.82 -11.65
N GLY A 68 7.86 -15.30 -10.44
CA GLY A 68 9.21 -15.63 -10.00
C GLY A 68 9.90 -16.69 -10.85
N ARG A 69 9.17 -17.72 -11.29
CA ARG A 69 9.71 -18.79 -12.16
C ARG A 69 9.86 -18.34 -13.61
N LEU A 70 8.92 -17.56 -14.13
CA LEU A 70 8.98 -16.98 -15.47
C LEU A 70 10.09 -15.92 -15.57
N GLY A 71 10.37 -15.22 -14.47
CA GLY A 71 11.27 -14.08 -14.42
C GLY A 71 10.65 -12.79 -14.97
N GLU A 72 9.31 -12.73 -15.04
CA GLU A 72 8.52 -11.60 -15.53
C GLU A 72 7.10 -11.70 -14.97
N THR A 73 6.45 -10.55 -14.74
CA THR A 73 5.06 -10.51 -14.27
C THR A 73 4.09 -10.63 -15.46
N PRO A 74 3.13 -11.56 -15.45
CA PRO A 74 2.02 -11.61 -16.40
C PRO A 74 1.11 -10.36 -16.33
N SER A 75 0.50 -9.99 -17.46
CA SER A 75 -0.43 -8.85 -17.54
C SER A 75 -1.87 -9.20 -17.17
N LEU A 76 -2.20 -10.48 -17.10
CA LEU A 76 -3.49 -10.96 -16.62
C LEU A 76 -3.31 -12.26 -15.84
N TYR A 77 -4.29 -12.57 -15.00
CA TYR A 77 -4.45 -13.90 -14.42
C TYR A 77 -5.89 -14.35 -14.64
N ALA A 78 -6.10 -15.64 -14.89
CA ALA A 78 -7.45 -16.18 -15.08
C ALA A 78 -7.80 -17.20 -14.00
N GLN A 79 -9.02 -17.15 -13.47
CA GLN A 79 -9.52 -18.09 -12.47
C GLN A 79 -10.97 -18.50 -12.75
N ARG A 80 -11.33 -19.69 -12.24
CA ARG A 80 -12.69 -20.24 -12.30
C ARG A 80 -13.36 -20.05 -10.95
N ILE A 81 -14.56 -19.49 -10.95
CA ILE A 81 -15.31 -19.15 -9.75
C ILE A 81 -16.69 -19.79 -9.85
N ASP A 82 -17.09 -20.51 -8.80
CA ASP A 82 -18.44 -21.06 -8.69
C ASP A 82 -19.48 -19.93 -8.66
N TYR A 83 -20.50 -20.06 -9.50
CA TYR A 83 -21.61 -19.11 -9.60
C TYR A 83 -22.96 -19.83 -9.42
N PRO A 84 -23.94 -19.28 -8.68
CA PRO A 84 -23.95 -18.02 -7.93
C PRO A 84 -22.88 -17.92 -6.84
N LEU A 85 -22.53 -16.70 -6.46
CA LEU A 85 -21.55 -16.48 -5.39
C LEU A 85 -22.09 -17.00 -4.04
N THR A 86 -21.22 -17.69 -3.32
CA THR A 86 -21.38 -18.17 -1.95
C THR A 86 -20.32 -17.50 -1.09
N ASP A 87 -20.43 -17.56 0.25
CA ASP A 87 -19.38 -17.02 1.14
C ASP A 87 -17.96 -17.52 0.76
N GLN A 88 -17.86 -18.79 0.33
CA GLN A 88 -16.60 -19.39 -0.10
C GLN A 88 -16.11 -18.83 -1.43
N SER A 89 -16.97 -18.76 -2.45
CA SER A 89 -16.59 -18.25 -3.78
C SER A 89 -16.41 -16.74 -3.81
N SER A 90 -17.11 -15.97 -2.97
CA SER A 90 -16.83 -14.55 -2.72
C SER A 90 -15.46 -14.36 -2.06
N THR A 91 -15.16 -15.13 -1.00
CA THR A 91 -13.83 -15.07 -0.36
C THR A 91 -12.71 -15.42 -1.35
N TYR A 92 -12.95 -16.41 -2.22
CA TYR A 92 -11.98 -16.80 -3.23
C TYR A 92 -11.80 -15.73 -4.32
N LEU A 93 -12.90 -15.12 -4.79
CA LEU A 93 -12.87 -13.98 -5.72
C LEU A 93 -12.14 -12.76 -5.12
N GLN A 94 -12.36 -12.47 -3.83
CA GLN A 94 -11.65 -11.41 -3.11
C GLN A 94 -10.14 -11.66 -3.06
N GLN A 95 -9.74 -12.86 -2.65
CA GLN A 95 -8.33 -13.26 -2.64
C GLN A 95 -7.72 -13.24 -4.04
N PHE A 96 -8.54 -13.53 -5.06
CA PHE A 96 -8.15 -13.46 -6.45
C PHE A 96 -7.83 -12.04 -6.90
N ALA A 97 -8.77 -11.13 -6.71
CA ALA A 97 -8.61 -9.72 -7.01
C ALA A 97 -7.41 -9.11 -6.27
N GLU A 98 -7.28 -9.40 -4.98
CA GLU A 98 -6.16 -8.89 -4.15
C GLU A 98 -4.80 -9.26 -4.74
N GLN A 99 -4.56 -10.54 -5.08
CA GLN A 99 -3.24 -10.94 -5.58
C GLN A 99 -2.99 -10.48 -7.01
N ALA A 100 -4.03 -10.45 -7.87
CA ALA A 100 -3.90 -9.89 -9.21
C ALA A 100 -3.51 -8.40 -9.14
N ALA A 101 -4.10 -7.64 -8.21
CA ALA A 101 -3.76 -6.25 -7.96
C ALA A 101 -2.32 -6.05 -7.44
N THR A 102 -1.80 -6.97 -6.61
CA THR A 102 -0.40 -6.89 -6.15
C THR A 102 0.64 -7.08 -7.27
N GLU A 103 0.23 -7.66 -8.39
CA GLU A 103 1.07 -7.82 -9.60
C GLU A 103 0.69 -6.81 -10.69
N GLY A 104 -0.32 -5.96 -10.46
CA GLY A 104 -0.86 -5.02 -11.44
C GLY A 104 -1.44 -5.71 -12.69
N ALA A 105 -2.10 -6.85 -12.49
CA ALA A 105 -2.66 -7.66 -13.57
C ALA A 105 -4.19 -7.56 -13.63
N VAL A 106 -4.75 -7.70 -14.84
CA VAL A 106 -6.21 -7.80 -15.05
C VAL A 106 -6.73 -9.16 -14.57
N ALA A 107 -7.85 -9.17 -13.87
CA ALA A 107 -8.47 -10.37 -13.34
C ALA A 107 -9.50 -10.95 -14.33
N VAL A 108 -9.17 -12.07 -14.97
CA VAL A 108 -10.09 -12.80 -15.83
C VAL A 108 -10.90 -13.79 -14.99
N VAL A 109 -12.18 -13.49 -14.77
CA VAL A 109 -13.08 -14.24 -13.91
C VAL A 109 -13.98 -15.13 -14.76
N SER A 110 -13.71 -16.44 -14.78
CA SER A 110 -14.57 -17.43 -15.43
C SER A 110 -15.64 -17.92 -14.46
N LEU A 111 -16.87 -17.46 -14.63
CA LEU A 111 -17.99 -17.87 -13.77
C LEU A 111 -18.56 -19.21 -14.23
N GLU A 112 -18.58 -20.21 -13.36
CA GLU A 112 -19.05 -21.57 -13.64
C GLU A 112 -20.39 -21.82 -12.91
N PRO A 113 -21.52 -21.83 -13.63
CA PRO A 113 -22.83 -22.15 -13.05
C PRO A 113 -22.89 -23.51 -12.35
N GLN A 114 -23.15 -23.50 -11.04
CA GLN A 114 -23.34 -24.70 -10.21
C GLN A 114 -24.82 -25.10 -10.06
N VAL A 115 -25.74 -24.30 -10.61
CA VAL A 115 -27.18 -24.53 -10.64
C VAL A 115 -27.70 -24.41 -12.08
N PRO A 116 -28.90 -24.94 -12.41
CA PRO A 116 -29.49 -24.77 -13.72
C PRO A 116 -29.56 -23.29 -14.12
N LEU A 117 -29.29 -22.97 -15.39
CA LEU A 117 -29.31 -21.59 -15.90
C LEU A 117 -30.65 -20.89 -15.68
N THR A 118 -31.76 -21.65 -15.67
CA THR A 118 -33.11 -21.12 -15.41
C THR A 118 -33.38 -20.77 -13.95
N ASP A 119 -32.54 -21.24 -13.02
CA ASP A 119 -32.66 -20.97 -11.59
C ASP A 119 -31.82 -19.76 -11.15
N LEU A 120 -31.00 -19.19 -12.04
CA LEU A 120 -30.25 -17.97 -11.81
C LEU A 120 -31.18 -16.76 -11.72
N THR A 121 -30.93 -15.87 -10.76
CA THR A 121 -31.80 -14.73 -10.46
C THR A 121 -31.08 -13.40 -10.67
N ASP A 122 -31.86 -12.34 -10.95
CA ASP A 122 -31.34 -10.97 -11.06
C ASP A 122 -30.64 -10.50 -9.76
N ALA A 123 -31.09 -10.98 -8.60
CA ALA A 123 -30.45 -10.68 -7.32
C ALA A 123 -29.02 -11.23 -7.25
N GLN A 124 -28.79 -12.46 -7.72
CA GLN A 124 -27.45 -13.05 -7.78
C GLN A 124 -26.55 -12.39 -8.81
N ALA A 125 -27.14 -11.86 -9.89
CA ALA A 125 -26.42 -11.03 -10.85
C ALA A 125 -26.01 -9.68 -10.22
N GLN A 126 -26.89 -9.07 -9.43
CA GLN A 126 -26.58 -7.85 -8.68
C GLN A 126 -25.53 -8.09 -7.59
N ASP A 127 -25.62 -9.17 -6.82
CA ASP A 127 -24.64 -9.52 -5.78
C ASP A 127 -23.22 -9.65 -6.37
N LEU A 128 -23.10 -10.28 -7.54
CA LEU A 128 -21.84 -10.34 -8.29
C LEU A 128 -21.36 -8.94 -8.72
N ALA A 129 -22.26 -8.12 -9.27
CA ALA A 129 -21.89 -6.79 -9.75
C ALA A 129 -21.44 -5.87 -8.60
N ASP A 130 -22.10 -5.95 -7.45
CA ASP A 130 -21.75 -5.23 -6.23
C ASP A 130 -20.41 -5.71 -5.66
N GLU A 131 -20.15 -7.02 -5.67
CA GLU A 131 -18.86 -7.61 -5.26
C GLU A 131 -17.73 -7.11 -6.17
N LEU A 132 -17.89 -7.16 -7.50
CA LEU A 132 -16.88 -6.66 -8.45
C LEU A 132 -16.61 -5.16 -8.26
N ALA A 133 -17.65 -4.35 -8.02
CA ALA A 133 -17.50 -2.93 -7.72
C ALA A 133 -16.75 -2.69 -6.39
N THR A 134 -17.03 -3.50 -5.37
CA THR A 134 -16.34 -3.46 -4.07
C THR A 134 -14.87 -3.83 -4.22
N LEU A 135 -14.57 -4.88 -4.98
CA LEU A 135 -13.19 -5.31 -5.20
C LEU A 135 -12.38 -4.32 -6.04
N HIS A 136 -13.02 -3.66 -7.02
CA HIS A 136 -12.39 -2.53 -7.69
C HIS A 136 -12.11 -1.38 -6.70
N HIS A 137 -13.07 -1.04 -5.84
CA HIS A 137 -12.86 0.01 -4.84
C HIS A 137 -11.72 -0.30 -3.84
N ASP A 138 -11.66 -1.54 -3.37
CA ASP A 138 -10.69 -1.97 -2.36
C ASP A 138 -9.29 -2.20 -2.94
N TYR A 139 -9.19 -2.70 -4.18
CA TYR A 139 -7.94 -3.21 -4.77
C TYR A 139 -7.61 -2.65 -6.16
N ASP A 140 -8.36 -1.67 -6.68
CA ASP A 140 -8.15 -1.09 -8.03
C ASP A 140 -8.13 -2.16 -9.15
N SER A 141 -8.85 -3.26 -8.93
CA SER A 141 -8.87 -4.40 -9.85
C SER A 141 -9.76 -4.12 -11.06
N GLU A 142 -9.32 -4.54 -12.24
CA GLU A 142 -10.13 -4.55 -13.46
C GLU A 142 -10.48 -5.99 -13.85
N PHE A 143 -11.71 -6.21 -14.30
CA PHE A 143 -12.26 -7.57 -14.47
C PHE A 143 -12.67 -7.86 -15.92
N LEU A 144 -12.23 -9.00 -16.44
CA LEU A 144 -12.82 -9.63 -17.62
C LEU A 144 -13.73 -10.79 -17.17
N VAL A 145 -15.04 -10.55 -17.14
CA VAL A 145 -16.05 -11.48 -16.63
C VAL A 145 -16.51 -12.43 -17.73
N ARG A 146 -15.95 -13.63 -17.72
CA ARG A 146 -16.26 -14.70 -18.67
C ARG A 146 -17.34 -15.63 -18.12
N PHE A 147 -18.60 -15.27 -18.36
CA PHE A 147 -19.74 -16.02 -17.84
C PHE A 147 -20.01 -17.30 -18.63
N ALA A 148 -20.04 -18.44 -17.93
CA ALA A 148 -20.42 -19.75 -18.45
C ALA A 148 -19.73 -20.07 -19.80
N PRO A 149 -18.38 -20.08 -19.85
CA PRO A 149 -17.64 -20.33 -21.09
C PRO A 149 -17.90 -21.73 -21.64
N GLU A 150 -17.56 -21.95 -22.91
CA GLU A 150 -17.68 -23.26 -23.59
C GLU A 150 -19.13 -23.80 -23.61
N MET A 151 -20.11 -22.90 -23.58
CA MET A 151 -21.54 -23.22 -23.57
C MET A 151 -22.04 -24.02 -24.79
N ASN A 152 -21.29 -24.00 -25.90
CA ASN A 152 -21.58 -24.82 -27.08
C ASN A 152 -21.04 -26.27 -26.95
N GLY A 153 -20.23 -26.55 -25.93
CA GLY A 153 -19.70 -27.87 -25.60
C GLY A 153 -20.70 -28.77 -24.87
N SER A 154 -20.45 -30.08 -24.88
CA SER A 154 -21.31 -31.09 -24.24
C SER A 154 -20.84 -31.52 -22.84
N TRP A 155 -19.70 -31.01 -22.35
CA TRP A 155 -19.01 -31.46 -21.13
C TRP A 155 -19.25 -30.58 -19.90
N VAL A 156 -19.96 -29.45 -20.07
CA VAL A 156 -20.34 -28.53 -19.00
C VAL A 156 -21.84 -28.60 -18.72
N THR A 157 -22.25 -28.39 -17.47
CA THR A 157 -23.66 -28.52 -17.05
C THR A 157 -24.58 -27.46 -17.66
N TRP A 158 -24.02 -26.32 -18.06
CA TRP A 158 -24.71 -25.24 -18.78
C TRP A 158 -24.61 -25.37 -20.32
N GLY A 159 -23.99 -26.44 -20.81
CA GLY A 159 -23.73 -26.67 -22.23
C GLY A 159 -25.00 -27.00 -23.01
N GLN A 160 -24.98 -26.70 -24.32
CA GLN A 160 -26.03 -27.05 -25.28
C GLN A 160 -27.45 -26.55 -24.94
N GLN A 161 -27.53 -25.39 -24.27
CA GLN A 161 -28.78 -24.74 -23.83
C GLN A 161 -28.87 -23.28 -24.31
N PRO A 162 -28.94 -23.00 -25.63
CA PRO A 162 -28.87 -21.65 -26.20
C PRO A 162 -29.88 -20.66 -25.61
N THR A 163 -31.15 -21.04 -25.41
CA THR A 163 -32.15 -20.08 -24.87
C THR A 163 -31.82 -19.68 -23.44
N ALA A 164 -31.59 -20.67 -22.57
CA ALA A 164 -31.31 -20.42 -21.16
C ALA A 164 -29.99 -19.67 -20.99
N TYR A 165 -28.98 -20.00 -21.80
CA TYR A 165 -27.68 -19.34 -21.81
C TYR A 165 -27.80 -17.86 -22.17
N VAL A 166 -28.45 -17.53 -23.29
CA VAL A 166 -28.59 -16.14 -23.74
C VAL A 166 -29.37 -15.31 -22.72
N ALA A 167 -30.41 -15.88 -22.10
CA ALA A 167 -31.17 -15.21 -21.05
C ALA A 167 -30.30 -14.92 -19.82
N ALA A 168 -29.58 -15.92 -19.30
CA ALA A 168 -28.72 -15.77 -18.13
C ALA A 168 -27.56 -14.80 -18.37
N PHE A 169 -26.88 -14.90 -19.53
CA PHE A 169 -25.79 -13.99 -19.89
C PHE A 169 -26.26 -12.53 -19.91
N ARG A 170 -27.43 -12.26 -20.51
CA ARG A 170 -28.01 -10.91 -20.56
C ARG A 170 -28.36 -10.36 -19.18
N ALA A 171 -28.84 -11.21 -18.26
CA ALA A 171 -29.15 -10.80 -16.90
C ALA A 171 -27.87 -10.37 -16.15
N VAL A 172 -26.81 -11.18 -16.22
CA VAL A 172 -25.50 -10.85 -15.63
C VAL A 172 -24.91 -9.58 -16.26
N ALA A 173 -24.88 -9.50 -17.58
CA ALA A 173 -24.35 -8.33 -18.28
C ALA A 173 -25.10 -7.04 -17.90
N THR A 174 -26.44 -7.10 -17.80
CA THR A 174 -27.25 -5.95 -17.40
C THR A 174 -26.89 -5.45 -16.00
N ALA A 175 -26.70 -6.37 -15.04
CA ALA A 175 -26.34 -6.00 -13.67
C ALA A 175 -24.92 -5.41 -13.60
N VAL A 176 -23.95 -6.05 -14.27
CA VAL A 176 -22.55 -5.59 -14.31
C VAL A 176 -22.45 -4.19 -14.94
N HIS A 177 -23.01 -4.01 -16.15
CA HIS A 177 -22.98 -2.72 -16.87
C HIS A 177 -23.70 -1.59 -16.13
N ALA A 178 -24.68 -1.91 -15.29
CA ALA A 178 -25.41 -0.91 -14.51
C ALA A 178 -24.65 -0.48 -13.24
N THR A 179 -23.75 -1.31 -12.74
CA THR A 179 -23.16 -1.15 -11.40
C THR A 179 -21.71 -0.65 -11.45
N THR A 180 -20.91 -1.12 -12.40
CA THR A 180 -19.49 -0.76 -12.48
C THR A 180 -19.04 -0.60 -13.92
N GLU A 181 -18.20 0.40 -14.17
CA GLU A 181 -17.48 0.50 -15.43
C GLU A 181 -16.19 -0.30 -15.42
N HIS A 182 -15.75 -0.93 -14.31
CA HIS A 182 -14.44 -1.60 -14.25
C HIS A 182 -14.49 -3.11 -14.49
N ALA A 183 -15.59 -3.59 -15.06
CA ALA A 183 -15.79 -4.99 -15.41
C ALA A 183 -16.40 -5.11 -16.81
N ALA A 184 -15.74 -5.91 -17.67
CA ALA A 184 -16.17 -6.15 -19.04
C ALA A 184 -16.65 -7.60 -19.21
N MET A 185 -17.80 -7.78 -19.84
CA MET A 185 -18.42 -9.08 -20.12
C MET A 185 -17.76 -9.75 -21.33
N VAL A 186 -17.30 -10.99 -21.15
CA VAL A 186 -16.65 -11.82 -22.18
C VAL A 186 -17.56 -12.97 -22.61
N TRP A 187 -17.94 -13.01 -23.89
CA TRP A 187 -18.67 -14.14 -24.48
C TRP A 187 -17.70 -15.12 -25.14
N SER A 188 -17.53 -16.32 -24.57
CA SER A 188 -16.43 -17.23 -24.93
C SER A 188 -16.88 -18.68 -25.20
N PRO A 189 -17.26 -19.03 -26.44
CA PRO A 189 -17.48 -20.42 -26.84
C PRO A 189 -16.18 -21.24 -26.95
N ALA A 190 -16.33 -22.56 -27.06
CA ALA A 190 -15.27 -23.49 -27.47
C ALA A 190 -15.13 -23.52 -29.00
N TYR A 191 -13.92 -23.81 -29.51
CA TYR A 191 -13.67 -23.97 -30.95
C TYR A 191 -14.58 -25.04 -31.57
N GLY A 192 -15.26 -24.71 -32.68
CA GLY A 192 -16.43 -25.42 -33.20
C GLY A 192 -16.14 -26.67 -34.04
N ALA A 193 -14.87 -26.95 -34.36
CA ALA A 193 -14.52 -28.15 -35.10
C ALA A 193 -14.93 -29.42 -34.33
N GLY A 194 -15.68 -30.30 -34.97
CA GLY A 194 -16.26 -31.50 -34.33
C GLY A 194 -17.63 -31.28 -33.69
N TYR A 195 -18.26 -30.12 -33.88
CA TYR A 195 -19.68 -29.90 -33.54
C TYR A 195 -20.61 -30.77 -34.42
N PRO A 196 -21.75 -31.27 -33.90
CA PRO A 196 -22.15 -31.26 -32.50
C PRO A 196 -21.32 -32.25 -31.71
N PHE A 197 -20.60 -31.74 -30.71
CA PHE A 197 -19.67 -32.52 -29.91
C PHE A 197 -20.37 -33.77 -29.36
N GLY A 198 -19.72 -34.94 -29.49
CA GLY A 198 -20.34 -36.25 -29.19
C GLY A 198 -20.75 -36.46 -27.73
N LYS A 199 -21.35 -37.62 -27.42
CA LYS A 199 -21.91 -37.99 -26.09
C LYS A 199 -20.88 -38.22 -24.97
N SER A 200 -20.00 -37.27 -24.71
CA SER A 200 -19.09 -37.29 -23.56
C SER A 200 -19.72 -36.50 -22.41
N TYR A 201 -20.05 -37.22 -21.31
CA TYR A 201 -20.59 -36.73 -20.03
C TYR A 201 -21.83 -35.81 -20.11
N GLY A 202 -23.02 -36.43 -20.04
CA GLY A 202 -24.25 -35.68 -19.70
C GLY A 202 -24.94 -35.02 -20.89
N ALA A 203 -24.83 -35.62 -22.08
CA ALA A 203 -25.59 -35.23 -23.27
C ALA A 203 -27.03 -34.84 -22.89
N VAL A 204 -27.42 -33.62 -23.25
CA VAL A 204 -28.81 -33.19 -23.21
C VAL A 204 -29.59 -34.25 -23.97
N ASP A 205 -30.55 -34.87 -23.29
CA ASP A 205 -31.37 -35.93 -23.86
C ASP A 205 -31.99 -35.39 -25.17
N PRO A 206 -31.68 -35.97 -26.35
CA PRO A 206 -32.29 -35.52 -27.60
C PRO A 206 -33.81 -35.74 -27.62
N SER A 207 -34.36 -36.43 -26.62
CA SER A 207 -35.81 -36.56 -26.37
C SER A 207 -36.38 -35.54 -25.37
N GLY A 208 -35.57 -34.61 -24.87
CA GLY A 208 -36.06 -33.44 -24.15
C GLY A 208 -36.79 -32.50 -25.10
N ASP A 209 -38.10 -32.33 -24.90
CA ASP A 209 -38.88 -31.30 -25.58
C ASP A 209 -38.24 -29.91 -25.35
N ARG A 210 -37.44 -29.36 -26.29
CA ARG A 210 -37.63 -28.00 -26.89
C ARG A 210 -36.48 -27.27 -27.62
N GLU A 211 -35.20 -27.64 -27.63
CA GLU A 211 -34.16 -26.74 -28.24
C GLU A 211 -33.51 -27.22 -29.54
N VAL A 212 -33.89 -28.39 -30.09
CA VAL A 212 -33.42 -28.86 -31.42
C VAL A 212 -33.66 -27.81 -32.51
N ALA A 213 -34.81 -27.13 -32.49
CA ALA A 213 -35.14 -26.10 -33.48
C ALA A 213 -34.28 -24.82 -33.43
N GLN A 214 -33.50 -24.61 -32.36
CA GLN A 214 -32.56 -23.48 -32.26
C GLN A 214 -31.13 -23.88 -32.60
N LEU A 215 -30.82 -25.17 -32.49
CA LEU A 215 -29.52 -25.74 -32.82
C LEU A 215 -29.45 -26.22 -34.28
N ASP A 216 -30.59 -26.57 -34.87
CA ASP A 216 -30.82 -26.83 -36.30
C ASP A 216 -30.89 -25.49 -37.04
N THR A 217 -29.73 -24.94 -37.35
CA THR A 217 -29.52 -23.64 -37.97
C THR A 217 -29.63 -23.67 -39.49
N ASP A 218 -29.50 -24.84 -40.12
CA ASP A 218 -29.72 -25.03 -41.55
C ASP A 218 -31.16 -25.47 -41.89
N GLY A 219 -31.95 -25.85 -40.88
CA GLY A 219 -33.38 -26.20 -40.97
C GLY A 219 -33.62 -27.59 -41.54
N ASN A 220 -32.62 -28.48 -41.49
CA ASN A 220 -32.68 -29.82 -42.07
C ASN A 220 -33.37 -30.86 -41.16
N GLY A 221 -33.71 -30.49 -39.93
CA GLY A 221 -34.38 -31.32 -38.93
C GLY A 221 -33.46 -32.20 -38.09
N ALA A 222 -32.14 -32.07 -38.26
CA ALA A 222 -31.09 -32.68 -37.46
C ALA A 222 -30.14 -31.59 -36.91
N VAL A 223 -29.44 -31.90 -35.83
CA VAL A 223 -28.28 -31.10 -35.42
C VAL A 223 -27.04 -31.86 -35.87
N ASP A 224 -26.29 -31.30 -36.81
CA ASP A 224 -25.14 -31.94 -37.44
C ASP A 224 -23.97 -30.96 -37.69
N ALA A 225 -22.94 -31.44 -38.39
CA ALA A 225 -21.71 -30.68 -38.58
C ALA A 225 -21.90 -29.42 -39.41
N ASP A 226 -22.97 -29.31 -40.20
CA ASP A 226 -23.27 -28.15 -41.04
C ASP A 226 -23.91 -27.00 -40.25
N ASP A 227 -24.34 -27.26 -39.02
CA ASP A 227 -24.87 -26.23 -38.13
C ASP A 227 -23.84 -25.23 -37.63
N ASP A 228 -24.31 -24.03 -37.31
CA ASP A 228 -23.53 -22.96 -36.72
C ASP A 228 -23.30 -23.21 -35.22
N PRO A 229 -22.05 -23.52 -34.80
CA PRO A 229 -21.75 -23.86 -33.41
C PRO A 229 -21.75 -22.64 -32.48
N TYR A 230 -21.92 -21.43 -32.99
CA TYR A 230 -21.75 -20.18 -32.26
C TYR A 230 -23.01 -19.32 -32.21
N GLY A 231 -23.64 -19.07 -33.36
CA GLY A 231 -24.75 -18.13 -33.52
C GLY A 231 -25.90 -18.30 -32.52
N PRO A 232 -26.40 -19.53 -32.27
CA PRO A 232 -27.48 -19.77 -31.31
C PRO A 232 -27.19 -19.29 -29.88
N TYR A 233 -25.91 -19.20 -29.49
CA TYR A 233 -25.49 -18.82 -28.15
C TYR A 233 -25.11 -17.33 -28.03
N PHE A 234 -25.16 -16.56 -29.12
CA PHE A 234 -24.73 -15.16 -29.09
C PHE A 234 -25.76 -14.27 -28.37
N PRO A 235 -25.40 -13.66 -27.21
CA PRO A 235 -26.35 -12.89 -26.41
C PRO A 235 -26.67 -11.52 -27.01
N GLY A 236 -25.97 -11.11 -28.06
CA GLY A 236 -26.17 -9.84 -28.75
C GLY A 236 -25.16 -8.78 -28.32
N GLU A 237 -24.93 -7.83 -29.23
CA GLU A 237 -23.81 -6.89 -29.18
C GLU A 237 -23.82 -5.94 -27.97
N ARG A 238 -24.99 -5.71 -27.36
CA ARG A 238 -25.10 -4.83 -26.19
C ARG A 238 -24.68 -5.50 -24.88
N ALA A 239 -24.66 -6.82 -24.85
CA ALA A 239 -24.30 -7.58 -23.66
C ALA A 239 -22.82 -7.96 -23.64
N VAL A 240 -22.12 -7.88 -24.79
CA VAL A 240 -20.76 -8.39 -24.99
C VAL A 240 -19.79 -7.21 -25.17
N ASP A 241 -18.82 -7.10 -24.26
CA ASP A 241 -17.74 -6.12 -24.36
C ASP A 241 -16.50 -6.73 -25.01
N TRP A 242 -16.27 -8.03 -24.79
CA TRP A 242 -15.17 -8.81 -25.33
C TRP A 242 -15.68 -10.12 -25.92
N VAL A 243 -15.10 -10.53 -27.05
CA VAL A 243 -15.32 -11.87 -27.61
C VAL A 243 -14.21 -12.78 -27.11
N GLY A 244 -14.54 -14.00 -26.74
CA GLY A 244 -13.58 -15.01 -26.33
C GLY A 244 -13.63 -16.26 -27.21
N LEU A 245 -12.57 -17.04 -27.22
CA LEU A 245 -12.58 -18.38 -27.82
C LEU A 245 -11.65 -19.30 -27.03
N SER A 246 -12.19 -20.44 -26.58
CA SER A 246 -11.40 -21.52 -25.99
C SER A 246 -10.88 -22.43 -27.11
N LEU A 247 -9.57 -22.37 -27.37
CA LEU A 247 -8.90 -22.99 -28.51
C LEU A 247 -7.59 -23.65 -28.06
N TYR A 248 -7.57 -24.98 -28.05
CA TYR A 248 -6.46 -25.78 -27.51
C TYR A 248 -5.81 -26.68 -28.56
N HIS A 249 -4.53 -26.99 -28.38
CA HIS A 249 -3.82 -28.01 -29.15
C HIS A 249 -3.83 -29.36 -28.42
N PHE A 250 -4.60 -30.32 -28.92
CA PHE A 250 -4.76 -31.68 -28.36
C PHE A 250 -3.94 -32.77 -29.09
N GLY A 251 -3.24 -32.44 -30.18
CA GLY A 251 -2.63 -33.39 -31.12
C GLY A 251 -3.35 -33.43 -32.49
N LEU A 252 -3.11 -34.46 -33.30
CA LEU A 252 -3.74 -34.63 -34.63
C LEU A 252 -5.19 -35.17 -34.53
N ASP A 253 -6.06 -34.70 -35.43
CA ASP A 253 -7.54 -34.82 -35.42
C ASP A 253 -8.14 -36.24 -35.27
N GLN A 254 -7.36 -37.32 -35.43
CA GLN A 254 -7.84 -38.71 -35.30
C GLN A 254 -7.23 -39.48 -34.11
N GLU A 255 -6.26 -38.89 -33.40
CA GLU A 255 -5.54 -39.52 -32.27
C GLU A 255 -5.33 -38.48 -31.15
N PHE A 256 -6.43 -38.03 -30.54
CA PHE A 256 -6.36 -37.12 -29.38
C PHE A 256 -5.39 -37.66 -28.32
N GLY A 257 -4.50 -36.80 -27.81
CA GLY A 257 -3.55 -37.17 -26.77
C GLY A 257 -2.21 -37.71 -27.22
N ARG A 258 -1.96 -37.78 -28.53
CA ARG A 258 -0.62 -38.06 -29.08
C ARG A 258 0.25 -36.81 -29.01
N ASN A 259 1.47 -36.96 -28.49
CA ASN A 259 2.48 -35.93 -28.35
C ASN A 259 3.05 -35.56 -29.72
N THR A 260 2.36 -34.69 -30.45
CA THR A 260 2.77 -34.17 -31.76
C THR A 260 3.08 -32.68 -31.72
N VAL A 261 4.07 -32.22 -32.47
CA VAL A 261 4.32 -30.79 -32.65
C VAL A 261 3.23 -30.20 -33.56
N PRO A 262 2.66 -29.03 -33.24
CA PRO A 262 1.67 -28.39 -34.11
C PRO A 262 2.25 -28.07 -35.48
N VAL A 263 1.41 -28.17 -36.51
CA VAL A 263 1.79 -27.86 -37.90
C VAL A 263 1.96 -26.35 -38.05
N ALA A 264 2.87 -25.90 -38.90
CA ALA A 264 3.05 -24.47 -39.16
C ALA A 264 1.76 -23.85 -39.73
N GLY A 265 1.26 -22.79 -39.10
CA GLY A 265 0.02 -22.11 -39.48
C GLY A 265 -1.26 -22.83 -39.03
N GLU A 266 -1.16 -23.82 -38.14
CA GLU A 266 -2.31 -24.53 -37.58
C GLU A 266 -3.25 -23.58 -36.82
N LEU A 267 -2.73 -22.70 -35.96
CA LEU A 267 -3.57 -21.76 -35.21
C LEU A 267 -4.30 -20.79 -36.14
N GLU A 268 -3.60 -20.23 -37.13
CA GLU A 268 -4.19 -19.32 -38.12
C GLU A 268 -5.29 -20.02 -38.92
N GLN A 269 -5.05 -21.26 -39.36
CA GLN A 269 -6.08 -22.05 -40.03
C GLN A 269 -7.28 -22.33 -39.13
N ARG A 270 -7.10 -22.49 -37.82
CA ARG A 270 -8.22 -22.64 -36.89
C ARG A 270 -9.01 -21.35 -36.69
N LEU A 271 -8.33 -20.20 -36.53
CA LEU A 271 -9.01 -18.90 -36.44
C LEU A 271 -9.79 -18.57 -37.72
N ASP A 272 -9.26 -18.98 -38.87
CA ASP A 272 -9.91 -18.87 -40.18
C ASP A 272 -10.94 -19.99 -40.46
N GLU A 273 -11.20 -20.87 -39.50
CA GLU A 273 -12.11 -22.03 -39.62
C GLU A 273 -11.84 -22.95 -40.83
N ARG A 274 -10.56 -23.13 -41.19
CA ARG A 274 -10.08 -24.06 -42.23
C ARG A 274 -9.39 -25.30 -41.68
N TRP A 275 -9.62 -25.63 -40.41
CA TRP A 275 -8.99 -26.75 -39.73
C TRP A 275 -10.00 -27.53 -38.90
N GLY A 276 -10.17 -28.82 -39.22
CA GLY A 276 -11.05 -29.73 -38.49
C GLY A 276 -12.55 -29.62 -38.84
N TYR A 277 -12.92 -28.82 -39.85
CA TYR A 277 -14.28 -28.76 -40.39
C TYR A 277 -14.43 -29.67 -41.63
N ALA A 278 -15.68 -30.05 -41.93
CA ALA A 278 -16.00 -30.91 -43.07
C ALA A 278 -16.04 -30.15 -44.41
N ASP A 279 -16.45 -28.87 -44.38
CA ASP A 279 -16.45 -27.95 -45.52
C ASP A 279 -15.91 -26.56 -45.10
N ASP A 280 -14.65 -26.31 -45.42
CA ASP A 280 -13.93 -25.08 -45.09
C ASP A 280 -14.25 -23.92 -46.04
N THR A 281 -15.07 -24.13 -47.09
CA THR A 281 -15.32 -23.13 -48.15
C THR A 281 -16.65 -22.39 -48.03
N ALA A 282 -17.57 -22.90 -47.20
CA ALA A 282 -18.92 -22.36 -47.04
C ALA A 282 -19.11 -21.49 -45.78
N ARG A 283 -18.12 -21.41 -44.89
CA ARG A 283 -18.22 -20.74 -43.59
C ARG A 283 -17.62 -19.34 -43.60
N VAL A 284 -18.17 -18.47 -42.75
CA VAL A 284 -17.55 -17.20 -42.38
C VAL A 284 -16.90 -17.41 -41.01
N PRO A 285 -15.59 -17.17 -40.83
CA PRO A 285 -14.88 -17.43 -39.58
C PRO A 285 -15.48 -16.71 -38.37
N PHE A 286 -15.40 -17.32 -37.19
CA PHE A 286 -15.85 -16.77 -35.91
C PHE A 286 -15.31 -15.35 -35.65
N TYR A 287 -14.00 -15.15 -35.90
CA TYR A 287 -13.35 -13.86 -35.71
C TYR A 287 -13.98 -12.77 -36.61
N ASP A 288 -14.19 -13.08 -37.89
CA ASP A 288 -14.80 -12.16 -38.87
C ASP A 288 -16.27 -11.86 -38.57
N ARG A 289 -16.97 -12.79 -37.92
CA ARG A 289 -18.39 -12.64 -37.57
C ARG A 289 -18.61 -11.81 -36.31
N PHE A 290 -17.80 -12.04 -35.28
CA PHE A 290 -18.09 -11.53 -33.94
C PHE A 290 -17.10 -10.50 -33.42
N ALA A 291 -15.84 -10.51 -33.87
CA ALA A 291 -14.83 -9.55 -33.43
C ALA A 291 -14.63 -8.41 -34.44
N GLU A 292 -14.36 -8.74 -35.72
CA GLU A 292 -13.99 -7.75 -36.75
C GLU A 292 -15.03 -6.64 -37.00
N PRO A 293 -16.34 -6.91 -37.13
CA PRO A 293 -17.32 -5.91 -37.59
C PRO A 293 -17.42 -4.68 -36.71
N ARG A 294 -17.03 -4.80 -35.42
CA ARG A 294 -17.06 -3.72 -34.43
C ARG A 294 -15.70 -3.40 -33.83
N GLY A 295 -14.64 -4.11 -34.23
CA GLY A 295 -13.36 -4.01 -33.56
C GLY A 295 -13.41 -4.49 -32.11
N THR A 296 -14.26 -5.48 -31.81
CA THR A 296 -14.42 -5.99 -30.44
C THR A 296 -13.16 -6.74 -30.01
N PRO A 297 -12.55 -6.41 -28.85
CA PRO A 297 -11.36 -7.10 -28.36
C PRO A 297 -11.59 -8.60 -28.18
N PHE A 298 -10.56 -9.39 -28.52
CA PHE A 298 -10.62 -10.85 -28.54
C PHE A 298 -9.70 -11.46 -27.47
N LEU A 299 -10.29 -12.24 -26.55
CA LEU A 299 -9.61 -13.04 -25.54
C LEU A 299 -9.47 -14.50 -26.01
N MET A 300 -8.25 -14.95 -26.25
CA MET A 300 -7.99 -16.36 -26.56
C MET A 300 -7.60 -17.13 -25.30
N GLU A 301 -8.40 -18.11 -24.89
CA GLU A 301 -7.98 -19.10 -23.90
C GLU A 301 -7.39 -20.31 -24.63
N THR A 302 -6.17 -20.69 -24.28
CA THR A 302 -5.41 -21.69 -25.05
C THR A 302 -4.47 -22.50 -24.16
N GLY A 303 -3.97 -23.60 -24.71
CA GLY A 303 -2.97 -24.46 -24.09
C GLY A 303 -2.52 -25.53 -25.07
N ALA A 304 -1.41 -26.19 -24.78
CA ALA A 304 -0.92 -27.31 -25.56
C ALA A 304 -0.73 -28.54 -24.68
N LEU A 305 -1.47 -29.60 -25.01
CA LEU A 305 -1.50 -30.84 -24.27
C LEU A 305 -0.16 -31.56 -24.39
N PHE A 306 0.38 -32.00 -23.26
CA PHE A 306 1.43 -33.01 -23.21
C PHE A 306 0.94 -34.21 -22.38
N ASN A 307 0.98 -35.40 -22.95
CA ASN A 307 0.58 -36.64 -22.30
C ASN A 307 1.82 -37.38 -21.76
N PRO A 308 2.07 -37.38 -20.44
CA PRO A 308 3.23 -38.06 -19.87
C PRO A 308 3.11 -39.58 -19.90
N SER A 309 1.88 -40.11 -20.05
CA SER A 309 1.62 -41.55 -20.06
C SER A 309 1.93 -42.20 -21.41
N GLU A 310 2.11 -41.41 -22.46
CA GLU A 310 2.52 -41.87 -23.77
C GLU A 310 4.00 -42.31 -23.74
N LYS A 311 4.23 -43.62 -23.74
CA LYS A 311 5.58 -44.19 -23.68
C LYS A 311 6.23 -44.18 -25.06
N GLY A 312 7.11 -43.21 -25.30
CA GLY A 312 8.26 -43.32 -26.21
C GLY A 312 8.03 -44.09 -27.51
N ALA A 313 6.87 -43.92 -28.14
CA ALA A 313 6.63 -44.44 -29.48
C ALA A 313 7.62 -43.72 -30.42
N ASP A 314 8.20 -44.43 -31.38
CA ASP A 314 9.09 -43.83 -32.37
C ASP A 314 8.40 -42.61 -33.01
N GLY A 315 8.97 -41.41 -32.77
CA GLY A 315 8.43 -40.15 -33.28
C GLY A 315 7.62 -39.27 -32.30
N SER A 316 7.46 -39.65 -31.02
CA SER A 316 6.83 -38.77 -30.01
C SER A 316 7.62 -37.47 -29.80
N ALA A 317 6.94 -36.33 -29.88
CA ALA A 317 7.54 -35.02 -29.64
C ALA A 317 7.82 -34.79 -28.15
N THR A 318 8.83 -33.96 -27.86
CA THR A 318 9.10 -33.54 -26.48
C THR A 318 8.09 -32.48 -26.02
N GLU A 319 7.77 -32.45 -24.72
CA GLU A 319 6.88 -31.43 -24.11
C GLU A 319 7.26 -30.01 -24.55
N LYS A 320 8.56 -29.69 -24.55
CA LYS A 320 9.07 -28.39 -25.00
C LYS A 320 8.78 -28.14 -26.47
N ALA A 321 9.00 -29.11 -27.36
CA ALA A 321 8.78 -28.92 -28.79
C ALA A 321 7.30 -28.67 -29.12
N ILE A 322 6.39 -29.34 -28.43
CA ILE A 322 4.93 -29.17 -28.59
C ILE A 322 4.52 -27.78 -28.13
N LYS A 323 4.82 -27.44 -26.87
CA LYS A 323 4.43 -26.16 -26.26
C LYS A 323 5.07 -24.98 -26.98
N GLN A 324 6.35 -25.07 -27.32
CA GLN A 324 7.06 -24.03 -28.06
C GLN A 324 6.59 -23.88 -29.49
N GLY A 325 6.21 -24.97 -30.15
CA GLY A 325 5.58 -24.91 -31.47
C GLY A 325 4.24 -24.17 -31.44
N TRP A 326 3.46 -24.40 -30.38
CA TRP A 326 2.12 -23.81 -30.25
C TRP A 326 2.16 -22.35 -29.82
N TRP A 327 2.86 -22.02 -28.73
CA TRP A 327 2.87 -20.64 -28.22
C TRP A 327 3.48 -19.65 -29.21
N ARG A 328 4.39 -20.09 -30.08
CA ARG A 328 4.96 -19.22 -31.13
C ARG A 328 3.93 -18.84 -32.18
N GLN A 329 3.00 -19.74 -32.50
CA GLN A 329 1.88 -19.41 -33.38
C GLN A 329 0.89 -18.50 -32.67
N VAL A 330 0.60 -18.77 -31.39
CA VAL A 330 -0.23 -17.92 -30.52
C VAL A 330 0.28 -16.48 -30.46
N PHE A 331 1.57 -16.28 -30.19
CA PHE A 331 2.16 -14.94 -30.11
C PHE A 331 2.22 -14.23 -31.47
N ALA A 332 2.21 -14.98 -32.57
CA ALA A 332 2.18 -14.42 -33.92
C ALA A 332 0.75 -14.09 -34.39
N ALA A 333 -0.29 -14.60 -33.71
CA ALA A 333 -1.69 -14.47 -34.14
C ALA A 333 -2.13 -13.00 -34.23
N SER A 334 -1.65 -12.13 -33.34
CA SER A 334 -1.99 -10.70 -33.35
C SER A 334 -1.53 -9.96 -34.61
N ARG A 335 -0.67 -10.55 -35.44
CA ARG A 335 -0.21 -9.96 -36.70
C ARG A 335 -1.22 -10.13 -37.84
N THR A 336 -1.97 -11.22 -37.84
CA THR A 336 -3.01 -11.51 -38.84
C THR A 336 -4.41 -11.24 -38.28
N HIS A 337 -4.58 -11.38 -36.96
CA HIS A 337 -5.81 -11.16 -36.22
C HIS A 337 -5.59 -10.06 -35.16
N PRO A 338 -5.53 -8.78 -35.57
CA PRO A 338 -5.08 -7.67 -34.71
C PRO A 338 -5.96 -7.38 -33.49
N LEU A 339 -7.21 -7.88 -33.47
CA LEU A 339 -8.12 -7.75 -32.33
C LEU A 339 -7.85 -8.79 -31.24
N VAL A 340 -6.97 -9.77 -31.47
CA VAL A 340 -6.42 -10.60 -30.39
C VAL A 340 -5.72 -9.68 -29.41
N ALA A 341 -6.40 -9.43 -28.29
CA ALA A 341 -6.07 -8.43 -27.30
C ALA A 341 -5.65 -9.06 -25.97
N ALA A 342 -6.04 -10.30 -25.71
CA ALA A 342 -5.60 -11.02 -24.52
C ALA A 342 -5.42 -12.52 -24.80
N ILE A 343 -4.40 -13.11 -24.18
CA ILE A 343 -4.06 -14.52 -24.27
C ILE A 343 -4.01 -15.08 -22.85
N SER A 344 -4.93 -15.99 -22.54
CA SER A 344 -4.93 -16.76 -21.30
C SER A 344 -4.41 -18.16 -21.56
N TRP A 345 -3.26 -18.51 -20.96
CA TRP A 345 -2.67 -19.84 -21.11
C TRP A 345 -3.08 -20.76 -19.96
N LEU A 346 -3.60 -21.95 -20.27
CA LEU A 346 -3.98 -22.94 -19.26
C LEU A 346 -2.76 -23.56 -18.57
N GLU A 347 -2.53 -23.21 -17.30
CA GLU A 347 -1.42 -23.68 -16.47
C GLU A 347 -1.90 -24.75 -15.46
N LEU A 348 -2.47 -25.82 -16.00
CA LEU A 348 -3.08 -26.89 -15.20
C LEU A 348 -2.56 -28.28 -15.58
N ALA A 349 -2.62 -29.19 -14.61
CA ALA A 349 -2.60 -30.62 -14.84
C ALA A 349 -4.00 -31.17 -14.52
N ARG A 350 -4.68 -31.75 -15.51
CA ARG A 350 -6.03 -32.30 -15.30
C ARG A 350 -6.23 -33.59 -16.11
N SER A 351 -7.23 -34.35 -15.72
CA SER A 351 -7.66 -35.54 -16.45
C SER A 351 -8.44 -35.11 -17.70
N GLU A 352 -8.10 -35.65 -18.88
CA GLU A 352 -8.88 -35.42 -20.11
C GLU A 352 -9.56 -36.70 -20.54
N ALA A 353 -10.84 -36.60 -20.88
CA ALA A 353 -11.63 -37.72 -21.36
C ALA A 353 -11.13 -38.23 -22.72
N GLU A 354 -10.64 -37.30 -23.55
CA GLU A 354 -10.10 -37.48 -24.89
C GLU A 354 -8.88 -38.41 -24.90
N VAL A 355 -8.19 -38.56 -23.76
CA VAL A 355 -7.05 -39.47 -23.58
C VAL A 355 -7.34 -40.64 -22.65
N GLY A 356 -8.62 -41.00 -22.51
CA GLY A 356 -9.05 -42.12 -21.66
C GLY A 356 -8.94 -41.83 -20.15
N GLY A 357 -9.05 -40.56 -19.75
CA GLY A 357 -9.00 -40.13 -18.35
C GLY A 357 -7.59 -39.99 -17.77
N ALA A 358 -6.53 -40.10 -18.58
CA ALA A 358 -5.18 -39.85 -18.12
C ALA A 358 -4.96 -38.37 -17.75
N THR A 359 -4.14 -38.11 -16.73
CA THR A 359 -3.74 -36.76 -16.34
C THR A 359 -2.71 -36.22 -17.33
N VAL A 360 -3.05 -35.15 -18.03
CA VAL A 360 -2.17 -34.46 -19.00
C VAL A 360 -1.65 -33.15 -18.43
N GLN A 361 -0.66 -32.56 -19.11
CA GLN A 361 0.08 -31.37 -18.66
C GLN A 361 -0.08 -30.22 -19.65
N TRP A 362 -0.86 -29.19 -19.31
CA TRP A 362 -1.11 -28.04 -20.17
C TRP A 362 -0.09 -26.90 -20.01
N GLY A 363 0.52 -26.78 -18.82
CA GLY A 363 1.26 -25.58 -18.43
C GLY A 363 2.50 -25.24 -19.25
N ALA A 364 2.64 -23.99 -19.70
CA ALA A 364 3.75 -23.49 -20.50
C ALA A 364 5.00 -23.18 -19.67
N ALA A 365 4.87 -22.86 -18.39
CA ALA A 365 6.01 -22.48 -17.54
C ALA A 365 6.30 -23.48 -16.41
N ARG A 366 5.73 -24.68 -16.42
CA ARG A 366 5.81 -25.69 -15.33
C ARG A 366 7.22 -26.06 -14.85
N THR A 367 8.25 -25.95 -15.69
CA THR A 367 9.64 -26.29 -15.34
C THR A 367 10.56 -25.14 -15.70
N ASP A 368 11.71 -24.99 -15.03
CA ASP A 368 12.69 -23.94 -15.34
C ASP A 368 13.10 -23.93 -16.83
N GLY A 369 13.21 -25.11 -17.45
CA GLY A 369 13.56 -25.24 -18.86
C GLY A 369 12.44 -24.81 -19.83
N LEU A 370 11.18 -24.96 -19.43
CA LEU A 370 10.02 -24.48 -20.17
C LEU A 370 9.82 -22.97 -19.93
N ALA A 371 9.88 -22.52 -18.68
CA ALA A 371 9.78 -21.11 -18.30
C ALA A 371 10.83 -20.25 -18.99
N ALA A 372 12.11 -20.69 -19.01
CA ALA A 372 13.17 -19.97 -19.73
C ALA A 372 12.94 -19.91 -21.25
N ALA A 373 12.37 -20.98 -21.83
CA ALA A 373 12.03 -21.01 -23.26
C ALA A 373 10.84 -20.10 -23.60
N LEU A 374 9.81 -20.10 -22.75
CA LEU A 374 8.65 -19.23 -22.83
C LEU A 374 9.08 -17.76 -22.73
N ARG A 375 9.84 -17.40 -21.69
CA ARG A 375 10.38 -16.05 -21.49
C ARG A 375 11.15 -15.53 -22.70
N THR A 376 12.02 -16.38 -23.25
CA THR A 376 12.84 -16.04 -24.43
C THR A 376 12.00 -15.75 -25.67
N ASP A 377 10.89 -16.48 -25.87
CA ASP A 377 10.02 -16.26 -27.03
C ASP A 377 9.04 -15.10 -26.80
N LEU A 378 8.58 -14.88 -25.56
CA LEU A 378 7.81 -13.69 -25.16
C LEU A 378 8.62 -12.41 -25.42
N ASP A 379 9.91 -12.36 -25.04
CA ASP A 379 10.82 -11.24 -25.30
C ASP A 379 11.00 -10.88 -26.79
N ARG A 380 10.73 -11.84 -27.68
CA ARG A 380 10.87 -11.68 -29.13
C ARG A 380 9.54 -11.43 -29.83
N SER A 381 8.45 -11.48 -29.08
CA SER A 381 7.09 -11.29 -29.57
C SER A 381 6.61 -9.87 -29.31
N ASP A 382 5.45 -9.55 -29.88
CA ASP A 382 4.77 -8.27 -29.69
C ASP A 382 3.84 -8.29 -28.46
N VAL A 383 3.83 -9.39 -27.70
CA VAL A 383 2.97 -9.60 -26.51
C VAL A 383 3.35 -8.65 -25.38
N THR A 384 2.35 -8.03 -24.78
CA THR A 384 2.49 -7.19 -23.59
C THR A 384 2.60 -8.06 -22.34
N MET A 385 3.66 -7.82 -21.58
CA MET A 385 3.95 -8.39 -20.26
C MET A 385 4.10 -7.26 -19.24
N GLY A 386 4.09 -7.62 -17.95
CA GLY A 386 4.23 -6.72 -16.83
C GLY A 386 2.90 -6.12 -16.37
N PRO A 387 2.95 -5.26 -15.34
CA PRO A 387 1.78 -4.58 -14.81
C PRO A 387 1.08 -3.73 -15.87
N VAL A 388 -0.22 -3.97 -16.05
CA VAL A 388 -1.11 -3.22 -16.96
C VAL A 388 -2.20 -2.47 -16.20
N THR A 389 -2.44 -2.86 -14.96
CA THR A 389 -3.16 -2.07 -13.94
C THR A 389 -2.15 -1.54 -12.91
N ARG A 390 -2.60 -0.66 -12.01
CA ARG A 390 -1.74 -0.09 -10.98
C ARG A 390 -1.33 -1.17 -9.97
N VAL A 391 -0.03 -1.30 -9.73
CA VAL A 391 0.53 -2.23 -8.72
C VAL A 391 0.26 -1.68 -7.32
N LEU A 392 -0.57 -2.37 -6.55
CA LEU A 392 -0.78 -2.06 -5.13
C LEU A 392 0.16 -2.93 -4.27
N ASP A 393 1.45 -2.55 -4.20
CA ASP A 393 2.43 -3.26 -3.37
C ASP A 393 2.65 -2.59 -1.99
N LEU A 394 3.36 -3.29 -1.10
CA LEU A 394 3.78 -2.78 0.21
C LEU A 394 4.56 -1.47 0.11
N GLN A 395 5.29 -1.26 -0.98
CA GLN A 395 6.06 -0.05 -1.21
C GLN A 395 5.12 1.13 -1.49
N ALA A 396 4.11 0.96 -2.35
CA ALA A 396 3.03 1.90 -2.61
C ALA A 396 2.24 2.20 -1.32
N GLY A 397 1.95 1.20 -0.49
CA GLY A 397 1.33 1.43 0.81
C GLY A 397 2.20 2.22 1.80
N ASN A 398 3.51 2.01 1.77
CA ASN A 398 4.47 2.77 2.57
C ASN A 398 4.66 4.21 2.06
N GLU A 399 4.65 4.41 0.74
CA GLU A 399 4.71 5.71 0.06
C GLU A 399 3.41 6.50 0.29
N ALA A 400 2.25 5.86 0.13
CA ALA A 400 0.94 6.41 0.48
C ALA A 400 0.86 6.80 1.96
N THR A 401 1.41 5.98 2.87
CA THR A 401 1.50 6.32 4.31
C THR A 401 2.31 7.60 4.56
N ALA A 402 3.35 7.83 3.77
CA ALA A 402 4.10 9.08 3.82
C ALA A 402 3.29 10.24 3.23
N GLN A 403 2.61 10.01 2.11
CA GLN A 403 1.88 10.99 1.31
C GLN A 403 0.55 11.44 1.91
N GLY A 404 -0.25 10.57 2.55
CA GLY A 404 -1.52 10.90 3.21
C GLY A 404 -1.41 11.86 4.41
N ARG A 405 -0.22 12.42 4.64
CA ARG A 405 0.08 13.52 5.56
C ARG A 405 0.24 14.87 4.84
N LEU A 406 0.13 14.92 3.53
CA LEU A 406 0.10 16.16 2.74
C LEU A 406 -1.26 16.84 2.94
N PRO A 407 -1.31 18.18 3.03
CA PRO A 407 -2.55 18.93 2.91
C PRO A 407 -3.03 18.93 1.45
N ASP A 408 -4.32 19.23 1.23
CA ASP A 408 -4.84 19.52 -0.10
C ASP A 408 -4.08 20.69 -0.74
N ALA A 409 -3.95 20.68 -2.08
CA ALA A 409 -3.21 21.71 -2.81
C ALA A 409 -3.67 23.15 -2.49
N GLY A 410 -4.97 23.33 -2.15
CA GLY A 410 -5.55 24.62 -1.73
C GLY A 410 -5.15 25.08 -0.32
N ASP A 411 -4.67 24.19 0.55
CA ASP A 411 -4.33 24.45 1.97
C ASP A 411 -2.81 24.67 2.21
N THR A 412 -1.99 24.50 1.17
CA THR A 412 -0.54 24.75 1.16
C THR A 412 -0.15 26.09 1.81
N SER A 413 -0.85 27.18 1.45
CA SER A 413 -0.60 28.53 1.98
C SER A 413 -1.03 28.67 3.46
N ALA A 414 -2.07 27.94 3.87
CA ALA A 414 -2.56 27.93 5.25
C ALA A 414 -1.59 27.18 6.17
N GLU A 415 -1.01 26.06 5.71
CA GLU A 415 -0.02 25.30 6.47
C GLU A 415 1.27 26.09 6.72
N MET A 416 1.82 26.72 5.68
CA MET A 416 2.99 27.58 5.83
C MET A 416 2.67 28.78 6.74
N GLY A 417 1.44 29.30 6.69
CA GLY A 417 0.95 30.32 7.62
C GLY A 417 1.03 29.87 9.09
N TRP A 418 0.65 28.63 9.37
CA TRP A 418 0.79 28.03 10.71
C TRP A 418 2.24 27.88 11.14
N ILE A 419 3.16 27.51 10.23
CA ILE A 419 4.60 27.46 10.51
C ILE A 419 5.10 28.83 10.96
N VAL A 420 4.80 29.86 10.17
CA VAL A 420 5.19 31.24 10.50
C VAL A 420 4.61 31.68 11.84
N PHE A 421 3.35 31.36 12.11
CA PHE A 421 2.71 31.65 13.40
C PHE A 421 3.44 30.96 14.56
N CYS A 422 3.75 29.67 14.45
CA CYS A 422 4.46 28.92 15.48
C CYS A 422 5.88 29.46 15.71
N VAL A 423 6.61 29.80 14.66
CA VAL A 423 7.93 30.43 14.76
C VAL A 423 7.84 31.79 15.45
N ALA A 424 6.84 32.60 15.12
CA ALA A 424 6.59 33.88 15.78
C ALA A 424 6.25 33.68 17.28
N LEU A 425 5.43 32.69 17.60
CA LEU A 425 5.07 32.32 18.97
C LEU A 425 6.31 31.90 19.79
N LEU A 426 7.19 31.10 19.19
CA LEU A 426 8.45 30.68 19.78
C LEU A 426 9.39 31.87 20.02
N ALA A 427 9.45 32.83 19.10
CA ALA A 427 10.23 34.06 19.28
C ALA A 427 9.68 34.92 20.43
N VAL A 428 8.35 35.04 20.54
CA VAL A 428 7.69 35.71 21.68
C VAL A 428 7.99 35.00 22.99
N ALA A 429 7.88 33.66 23.03
CA ALA A 429 8.20 32.85 24.20
C ALA A 429 9.68 33.00 24.61
N PHE A 430 10.59 33.08 23.65
CA PHE A 430 12.01 33.34 23.89
C PHE A 430 12.26 34.72 24.49
N ALA A 431 11.65 35.77 23.92
CA ALA A 431 11.75 37.13 24.45
C ALA A 431 11.17 37.22 25.88
N PHE A 432 10.03 36.58 26.10
CA PHE A 432 9.41 36.44 27.42
C PHE A 432 10.34 35.74 28.42
N ALA A 433 10.97 34.62 28.03
CA ALA A 433 11.92 33.92 28.88
C ALA A 433 13.12 34.80 29.27
N GLY A 434 13.57 35.68 28.37
CA GLY A 434 14.56 36.71 28.65
C GLY A 434 14.10 37.71 29.71
N LEU A 435 12.88 38.23 29.58
CA LEU A 435 12.26 39.15 30.55
C LEU A 435 12.03 38.48 31.90
N ALA A 436 11.40 37.30 31.93
CA ALA A 436 11.19 36.52 33.14
C ALA A 436 12.52 36.20 33.83
N GLY A 437 13.55 35.86 33.05
CA GLY A 437 14.90 35.64 33.57
C GLY A 437 15.55 36.87 34.20
N ARG A 438 15.11 38.09 33.86
CA ARG A 438 15.58 39.36 34.44
C ARG A 438 14.78 39.77 35.67
N TYR A 439 13.45 39.64 35.61
CA TYR A 439 12.54 40.16 36.64
C TYR A 439 12.06 39.12 37.66
N LEU A 440 12.13 37.83 37.33
CA LEU A 440 11.64 36.70 38.13
C LEU A 440 12.71 35.60 38.30
N PRO A 441 13.89 35.90 38.88
CA PRO A 441 14.99 34.95 38.99
C PRO A 441 14.66 33.70 39.82
N SER A 442 13.67 33.79 40.70
CA SER A 442 13.20 32.67 41.52
C SER A 442 12.56 31.54 40.71
N TRP A 443 12.14 31.78 39.46
CA TRP A 443 11.51 30.79 38.57
C TRP A 443 12.49 29.81 37.93
N ARG A 444 13.79 30.11 37.99
CA ARG A 444 14.84 29.37 37.31
C ARG A 444 14.92 27.89 37.71
N TYR A 445 15.37 27.05 36.79
CA TYR A 445 15.69 25.64 37.01
C TYR A 445 16.75 25.47 38.12
N PRO A 446 16.48 24.69 39.19
CA PRO A 446 17.37 24.61 40.35
C PRO A 446 18.53 23.61 40.21
N LEU A 447 18.44 22.62 39.31
CA LEU A 447 19.33 21.44 39.27
C LEU A 447 20.20 21.38 38.01
N GLU A 448 20.86 22.48 37.63
CA GLU A 448 21.64 22.56 36.37
C GLU A 448 22.82 21.57 36.26
N ASN A 449 23.30 21.04 37.40
CA ASN A 449 24.47 20.16 37.46
C ASN A 449 24.13 18.68 37.67
N ASP A 450 22.84 18.32 37.76
CA ASP A 450 22.42 16.94 37.96
C ASP A 450 22.81 16.06 36.73
N PRO A 451 23.29 14.83 36.95
CA PRO A 451 23.46 13.85 35.87
C PRO A 451 22.23 13.68 34.97
N ARG A 452 21.02 13.80 35.52
CA ARG A 452 19.75 13.69 34.78
C ARG A 452 19.05 15.04 34.71
N ASP A 453 18.80 15.52 33.48
CA ASP A 453 18.14 16.81 33.26
C ASP A 453 16.62 16.63 33.12
N GLN A 454 15.87 17.06 34.12
CA GLN A 454 14.40 16.94 34.13
C GLN A 454 13.72 17.76 33.03
N ARG A 455 14.39 18.78 32.48
CA ARG A 455 13.86 19.54 31.34
C ARG A 455 13.73 18.68 30.10
N LEU A 456 14.68 17.75 29.89
CA LEU A 456 14.63 16.80 28.78
C LEU A 456 13.51 15.79 28.97
N ASP A 457 13.32 15.28 30.20
CA ASP A 457 12.21 14.38 30.49
C ASP A 457 10.85 15.08 30.30
N LEU A 458 10.69 16.31 30.79
CA LEU A 458 9.46 17.08 30.58
C LEU A 458 9.18 17.32 29.09
N PHE A 459 10.20 17.72 28.32
CA PHE A 459 10.04 17.99 26.90
C PHE A 459 9.72 16.72 26.09
N ARG A 460 10.39 15.59 26.39
CA ARG A 460 10.07 14.27 25.81
C ARG A 460 8.64 13.83 26.17
N GLY A 461 8.18 14.13 27.38
CA GLY A 461 6.83 13.82 27.84
C GLY A 461 5.74 14.58 27.11
N TRP A 462 6.00 15.85 26.80
CA TRP A 462 5.12 16.64 25.94
C TRP A 462 5.08 16.07 24.51
N ILE A 463 6.25 15.80 23.90
CA ILE A 463 6.35 15.25 22.54
C ILE A 463 5.65 13.90 22.42
N ILE A 464 5.83 12.99 23.39
CA ILE A 464 5.22 11.67 23.27
C ILE A 464 3.70 11.74 23.38
N LEU A 465 3.14 12.66 24.16
CA LEU A 465 1.68 12.86 24.22
C LEU A 465 1.11 13.41 22.92
N VAL A 466 1.84 14.32 22.26
CA VAL A 466 1.49 14.77 20.91
C VAL A 466 1.35 13.58 19.97
N VAL A 467 2.33 12.67 19.98
CA VAL A 467 2.30 11.45 19.15
C VAL A 467 1.08 10.58 19.47
N VAL A 468 0.73 10.43 20.75
CA VAL A 468 -0.47 9.69 21.17
C VAL A 468 -1.74 10.33 20.59
N PHE A 469 -1.88 11.65 20.69
CA PHE A 469 -3.07 12.36 20.19
C PHE A 469 -3.18 12.28 18.68
N THR A 470 -2.07 12.45 17.95
CA THR A 470 -2.08 12.38 16.49
C THR A 470 -2.40 10.98 15.97
N HIS A 471 -1.98 9.92 16.67
CA HIS A 471 -2.23 8.53 16.24
C HIS A 471 -3.61 7.98 16.62
N THR A 472 -4.37 8.67 17.49
CA THR A 472 -5.70 8.18 17.91
C THR A 472 -6.80 8.52 16.88
N GLU A 473 -6.51 9.40 15.91
CA GLU A 473 -7.39 9.74 14.77
C GLU A 473 -8.85 10.08 15.14
N VAL A 474 -9.04 10.78 16.26
CA VAL A 474 -10.32 11.39 16.63
C VAL A 474 -10.19 12.90 16.69
N ALA A 475 -11.21 13.61 16.19
CA ALA A 475 -11.27 15.06 16.22
C ALA A 475 -11.35 15.55 17.67
N GLY A 476 -10.60 16.60 18.01
CA GLY A 476 -10.65 17.16 19.35
C GLY A 476 -9.67 18.29 19.57
N LEU A 477 -9.80 18.96 20.71
CA LEU A 477 -8.96 20.11 21.06
C LEU A 477 -7.47 19.73 21.07
N TYR A 478 -7.13 18.57 21.63
CA TYR A 478 -5.75 18.09 21.67
C TYR A 478 -5.19 17.83 20.27
N THR A 479 -5.91 17.11 19.41
CA THR A 479 -5.49 16.83 18.03
C THR A 479 -5.37 18.11 17.21
N TYR A 480 -6.34 19.03 17.31
CA TYR A 480 -6.30 20.31 16.62
C TYR A 480 -5.07 21.13 17.05
N ILE A 481 -4.79 21.21 18.35
CA ILE A 481 -3.59 21.89 18.87
C ILE A 481 -2.32 21.14 18.44
N SER A 482 -2.28 19.82 18.53
CA SER A 482 -1.09 19.03 18.18
C SER A 482 -0.73 19.10 16.70
N LEU A 483 -1.72 19.10 15.80
CA LEU A 483 -1.50 19.22 14.36
C LEU A 483 -1.15 20.67 13.94
N ASN A 484 -1.79 21.68 14.54
CA ASN A 484 -1.59 23.09 14.13
C ASN A 484 -0.50 23.82 14.94
N ALA A 485 -0.43 23.64 16.25
CA ALA A 485 0.51 24.36 17.13
C ALA A 485 1.94 23.83 17.05
N ILE A 486 2.17 22.69 16.40
CA ILE A 486 3.51 22.13 16.20
C ILE A 486 3.97 22.37 14.76
N GLY A 487 3.16 23.01 13.91
CA GLY A 487 3.32 23.10 12.45
C GLY A 487 4.72 23.31 11.86
N ALA A 488 5.66 23.92 12.61
CA ALA A 488 7.08 24.10 12.26
C ALA A 488 7.95 22.80 12.35
N ILE A 489 7.58 21.83 13.22
CA ILE A 489 8.24 20.53 13.36
C ILE A 489 7.21 19.42 13.62
N THR A 490 7.55 18.17 13.38
CA THR A 490 6.78 17.02 13.85
C THR A 490 7.29 16.54 15.20
N GLY A 491 6.42 15.90 15.99
CA GLY A 491 6.83 15.23 17.23
C GLY A 491 7.96 14.21 17.02
N ALA A 492 7.99 13.55 15.87
CA ALA A 492 8.99 12.54 15.52
C ALA A 492 10.42 13.11 15.45
N GLU A 493 10.64 14.26 14.83
CA GLU A 493 11.98 14.86 14.67
C GLU A 493 12.63 15.14 16.03
N MET A 494 11.86 15.77 16.93
CA MET A 494 12.32 16.03 18.29
C MET A 494 12.53 14.74 19.07
N PHE A 495 11.69 13.73 18.86
CA PHE A 495 11.85 12.45 19.53
C PHE A 495 13.18 11.77 19.16
N VAL A 496 13.54 11.76 17.87
CA VAL A 496 14.83 11.23 17.37
C VAL A 496 16.02 12.05 17.88
N LEU A 497 15.95 13.37 17.77
CA LEU A 497 17.01 14.28 18.20
C LEU A 497 17.28 14.19 19.71
N LEU A 498 16.24 14.23 20.54
CA LEU A 498 16.36 14.11 22.00
C LEU A 498 16.85 12.73 22.43
N SER A 499 16.47 11.68 21.71
CA SER A 499 16.98 10.32 21.95
C SER A 499 18.49 10.25 21.73
N GLY A 500 18.99 10.90 20.67
CA GLY A 500 20.42 11.10 20.45
C GLY A 500 21.09 11.88 21.59
N ILE A 501 20.48 12.99 22.04
CA ILE A 501 21.00 13.80 23.16
C ILE A 501 21.15 12.95 24.43
N VAL A 502 20.10 12.23 24.82
CA VAL A 502 20.12 11.39 26.03
C VAL A 502 21.18 10.30 25.93
N LEU A 503 21.32 9.66 24.77
CA LEU A 503 22.36 8.63 24.53
C LEU A 503 23.77 9.21 24.60
N GLY A 504 24.02 10.36 23.95
CA GLY A 504 25.30 11.07 24.01
C GLY A 504 25.67 11.49 25.44
N MET A 505 24.68 11.84 26.27
CA MET A 505 24.89 12.22 27.67
C MET A 505 25.37 11.08 28.56
N ILE A 506 24.91 9.84 28.31
CA ILE A 506 25.17 8.68 29.17
C ILE A 506 26.33 7.82 28.67
N TYR A 507 26.67 7.87 27.39
CA TYR A 507 27.62 6.94 26.79
C TYR A 507 29.03 7.08 27.38
N LEU A 508 29.65 8.27 27.34
CA LEU A 508 31.00 8.46 27.87
C LEU A 508 31.12 8.15 29.39
N PRO A 509 30.16 8.57 30.25
CA PRO A 509 30.13 8.12 31.65
C PRO A 509 30.04 6.60 31.81
N THR A 510 29.36 5.91 30.90
CA THR A 510 29.24 4.43 30.93
C THR A 510 30.54 3.77 30.47
N VAL A 511 31.20 4.30 29.44
CA VAL A 511 32.53 3.86 29.00
C VAL A 511 33.56 3.98 30.12
N ALA A 512 33.51 5.07 30.89
CA ALA A 512 34.40 5.24 32.05
C ALA A 512 34.20 4.17 33.14
N LYS A 513 33.00 3.55 33.22
CA LYS A 513 32.66 2.51 34.21
C LYS A 513 32.86 1.08 33.70
N LEU A 514 32.48 0.80 32.45
CA LEU A 514 32.40 -0.55 31.88
C LEU A 514 33.43 -0.81 30.78
N GLY A 515 34.22 0.19 30.40
CA GLY A 515 35.06 0.14 29.20
C GLY A 515 34.26 0.28 27.91
N GLU A 516 34.97 0.37 26.78
CA GLU A 516 34.34 0.56 25.46
C GLU A 516 33.50 -0.66 25.06
N TRP A 517 34.09 -1.85 25.15
CA TRP A 517 33.42 -3.08 24.74
C TRP A 517 32.20 -3.40 25.62
N GLY A 518 32.34 -3.25 26.95
CA GLY A 518 31.22 -3.44 27.88
C GLY A 518 30.07 -2.45 27.63
N THR A 519 30.39 -1.22 27.26
CA THR A 519 29.36 -0.22 26.89
C THR A 519 28.70 -0.57 25.55
N ALA A 520 29.47 -0.98 24.55
CA ALA A 520 28.94 -1.42 23.25
C ALA A 520 27.97 -2.59 23.40
N ILE A 521 28.34 -3.62 24.18
CA ILE A 521 27.45 -4.76 24.50
C ILE A 521 26.17 -4.27 25.18
N THR A 522 26.26 -3.33 26.11
CA THR A 522 25.08 -2.78 26.80
C THR A 522 24.14 -2.07 25.83
N MET A 523 24.69 -1.31 24.87
CA MET A 523 23.90 -0.63 23.84
C MET A 523 23.30 -1.62 22.85
N TRP A 524 24.03 -2.64 22.40
CA TRP A 524 23.48 -3.68 21.52
C TRP A 524 22.42 -4.53 22.20
N ARG A 525 22.55 -4.81 23.50
CA ARG A 525 21.46 -5.44 24.28
C ARG A 525 20.20 -4.58 24.28
N ARG A 526 20.35 -3.25 24.36
CA ARG A 526 19.22 -2.32 24.24
C ARG A 526 18.60 -2.35 22.84
N ALA A 527 19.42 -2.30 21.79
CA ALA A 527 18.96 -2.41 20.40
C ALA A 527 18.20 -3.72 20.14
N ARG A 528 18.76 -4.86 20.60
CA ARG A 528 18.10 -6.17 20.57
C ARG A 528 16.77 -6.14 21.31
N LYS A 529 16.69 -5.52 22.50
CA LYS A 529 15.43 -5.42 23.24
C LYS A 529 14.39 -4.60 22.46
N GLN A 530 14.77 -3.50 21.83
CA GLN A 530 13.87 -2.72 20.98
C GLN A 530 13.37 -3.53 19.79
N TYR A 531 14.26 -4.25 19.11
CA TYR A 531 13.91 -5.12 17.98
C TYR A 531 12.93 -6.23 18.37
N LEU A 532 13.21 -6.96 19.46
CA LEU A 532 12.32 -8.03 19.94
C LEU A 532 10.96 -7.49 20.38
N VAL A 533 10.92 -6.30 20.98
CA VAL A 533 9.66 -5.63 21.33
C VAL A 533 8.91 -5.22 20.08
N ALA A 534 9.61 -4.77 19.04
CA ALA A 534 8.97 -4.43 17.77
C ALA A 534 8.31 -5.65 17.13
N LEU A 535 9.04 -6.74 16.98
CA LEU A 535 8.49 -8.01 16.49
C LEU A 535 7.29 -8.48 17.33
N ALA A 536 7.41 -8.42 18.66
CA ALA A 536 6.32 -8.81 19.53
C ALA A 536 5.08 -7.94 19.34
N VAL A 537 5.21 -6.63 19.15
CA VAL A 537 4.08 -5.74 18.86
C VAL A 537 3.45 -6.08 17.52
N VAL A 538 4.25 -6.30 16.46
CA VAL A 538 3.73 -6.69 15.14
C VAL A 538 2.87 -7.95 15.25
N VAL A 539 3.38 -9.00 15.91
CA VAL A 539 2.67 -10.26 16.12
C VAL A 539 1.43 -10.07 17.01
N LEU A 540 1.54 -9.33 18.11
CA LEU A 540 0.43 -9.12 19.03
C LEU A 540 -0.72 -8.35 18.39
N VAL A 541 -0.42 -7.35 17.54
CA VAL A 541 -1.45 -6.61 16.81
C VAL A 541 -2.18 -7.54 15.85
N TRP A 542 -1.47 -8.36 15.07
CA TRP A 542 -2.12 -9.33 14.19
C TRP A 542 -2.98 -10.34 14.97
N LEU A 543 -2.48 -10.86 16.10
CA LEU A 543 -3.23 -11.77 16.95
C LEU A 543 -4.49 -11.12 17.55
N LEU A 544 -4.44 -9.83 17.89
CA LEU A 544 -5.61 -9.10 18.36
C LEU A 544 -6.70 -9.02 17.29
N GLY A 545 -6.33 -8.90 16.01
CA GLY A 545 -7.27 -8.93 14.89
C GLY A 545 -7.97 -10.28 14.69
N LYS A 546 -7.51 -11.35 15.36
CA LYS A 546 -8.20 -12.67 15.37
C LYS A 546 -9.20 -12.82 16.51
N VAL A 547 -9.29 -11.84 17.42
CA VAL A 547 -10.28 -11.87 18.51
C VAL A 547 -11.65 -11.43 17.95
N PRO A 548 -12.72 -12.23 18.12
CA PRO A 548 -14.05 -11.85 17.65
C PRO A 548 -14.50 -10.50 18.19
N GLY A 549 -14.98 -9.62 17.32
CA GLY A 549 -15.42 -8.27 17.68
C GLY A 549 -14.30 -7.24 17.85
N VAL A 550 -13.04 -7.57 17.51
CA VAL A 550 -11.91 -6.64 17.49
C VAL A 550 -11.37 -6.52 16.06
N SER A 551 -11.41 -5.31 15.49
CA SER A 551 -10.75 -4.97 14.24
C SER A 551 -9.44 -4.25 14.49
N THR A 552 -8.38 -4.68 13.80
CA THR A 552 -7.07 -4.03 13.83
C THR A 552 -6.75 -3.26 12.55
N SER A 553 -7.69 -3.16 11.60
CA SER A 553 -7.48 -2.49 10.31
C SER A 553 -6.93 -1.07 10.48
N VAL A 554 -7.43 -0.32 11.47
CA VAL A 554 -6.96 1.05 11.80
C VAL A 554 -5.43 1.20 11.95
N VAL A 555 -4.72 0.15 12.35
CA VAL A 555 -3.25 0.15 12.45
C VAL A 555 -2.57 -0.80 11.46
N THR A 556 -3.30 -1.76 10.88
CA THR A 556 -2.75 -2.81 9.99
C THR A 556 -2.98 -2.52 8.52
N THR A 557 -3.85 -1.57 8.19
CA THR A 557 -4.02 -1.03 6.85
C THR A 557 -3.75 0.47 6.85
N PHE A 558 -3.54 1.04 5.66
CA PHE A 558 -3.43 2.47 5.46
C PHE A 558 -4.37 2.90 4.33
N THR A 559 -5.31 3.80 4.63
CA THR A 559 -6.20 4.38 3.62
C THR A 559 -5.62 5.69 3.11
N ASP A 560 -5.33 5.77 1.81
CA ASP A 560 -4.82 7.00 1.19
C ASP A 560 -5.91 8.08 1.15
N ARG A 561 -5.48 9.31 1.39
CA ARG A 561 -6.33 10.50 1.49
C ARG A 561 -6.32 11.33 0.21
N GLY A 562 -5.63 10.88 -0.83
CA GLY A 562 -5.54 11.55 -2.13
C GLY A 562 -4.61 12.75 -2.15
N THR A 563 -3.73 12.86 -1.15
CA THR A 563 -2.86 14.04 -0.98
C THR A 563 -1.45 13.84 -1.53
N GLY A 564 -1.16 12.64 -2.05
CA GLY A 564 0.11 12.21 -2.64
C GLY A 564 0.39 12.64 -4.09
N GLU A 565 1.49 12.14 -4.67
CA GLU A 565 1.86 12.41 -6.08
C GLU A 565 0.80 11.90 -7.07
N ASN A 566 0.02 10.89 -6.65
CA ASN A 566 -1.11 10.33 -7.40
C ASN A 566 -2.38 11.20 -7.28
N GLY A 567 -2.42 12.18 -6.38
CA GLY A 567 -3.57 13.09 -6.21
C GLY A 567 -4.87 12.40 -5.79
N GLN A 568 -6.02 13.02 -6.08
CA GLN A 568 -7.34 12.54 -5.67
C GLN A 568 -7.73 11.17 -6.24
N SER A 569 -7.08 10.68 -7.32
CA SER A 569 -7.35 9.34 -7.87
C SER A 569 -6.82 8.20 -6.99
N ALA A 570 -6.04 8.50 -5.96
CA ALA A 570 -5.64 7.55 -4.92
C ALA A 570 -6.51 7.64 -3.66
N GLN A 571 -7.42 8.62 -3.57
CA GLN A 571 -8.23 8.84 -2.37
C GLN A 571 -9.18 7.66 -2.10
N GLY A 572 -9.08 7.06 -0.93
CA GLY A 572 -9.90 5.92 -0.51
C GLY A 572 -9.25 4.55 -0.68
N LEU A 573 -8.13 4.44 -1.41
CA LEU A 573 -7.40 3.17 -1.56
C LEU A 573 -6.87 2.65 -0.23
N VAL A 574 -7.09 1.36 0.03
CA VAL A 574 -6.66 0.71 1.28
C VAL A 574 -5.47 -0.20 1.02
N TYR A 575 -4.32 0.15 1.58
CA TYR A 575 -3.12 -0.67 1.53
C TYR A 575 -3.04 -1.59 2.75
N ASP A 576 -2.88 -2.90 2.55
CA ASP A 576 -2.55 -3.81 3.65
C ASP A 576 -1.06 -3.71 4.02
N LEU A 577 -0.77 -3.54 5.31
CA LEU A 577 0.58 -3.50 5.87
C LEU A 577 1.02 -4.85 6.43
N TYR A 578 0.16 -5.87 6.34
CA TYR A 578 0.34 -7.25 6.80
C TYR A 578 0.06 -8.32 5.71
N PRO A 579 0.26 -8.07 4.41
CA PRO A 579 -0.30 -8.91 3.33
C PRO A 579 0.17 -10.37 3.39
N ASN A 580 1.43 -10.58 3.80
CA ASN A 580 2.02 -11.92 3.91
C ASN A 580 2.11 -12.43 5.35
N PHE A 581 1.57 -11.70 6.33
CA PHE A 581 1.65 -12.12 7.72
C PHE A 581 0.89 -13.44 7.98
N PRO A 582 -0.32 -13.68 7.42
CA PRO A 582 -1.00 -14.97 7.57
C PRO A 582 -0.17 -16.15 7.08
N ARG A 583 0.65 -15.95 6.04
CA ARG A 583 1.51 -16.98 5.44
C ARG A 583 2.58 -17.50 6.41
N LEU A 584 2.92 -16.76 7.47
CA LEU A 584 3.83 -17.25 8.52
C LEU A 584 3.34 -18.51 9.23
N PHE A 585 2.05 -18.83 9.11
CA PHE A 585 1.42 -20.00 9.72
C PHE A 585 1.24 -21.17 8.74
N ASP A 586 1.57 -20.99 7.46
CA ASP A 586 1.61 -22.08 6.48
C ASP A 586 2.72 -23.08 6.87
N TYR A 587 2.57 -24.35 6.48
CA TYR A 587 3.58 -25.39 6.79
C TYR A 587 4.13 -26.06 5.52
N PRO A 588 5.41 -25.84 5.18
CA PRO A 588 6.38 -24.95 5.84
C PRO A 588 6.08 -23.46 5.58
N PRO A 589 6.42 -22.54 6.51
CA PRO A 589 6.18 -21.12 6.27
C PRO A 589 7.11 -20.62 5.16
N PRO A 590 6.58 -19.90 4.15
CA PRO A 590 7.38 -19.42 3.05
C PRO A 590 8.44 -18.42 3.55
N TRP A 591 9.65 -18.56 3.02
CA TRP A 591 10.79 -17.79 3.51
C TRP A 591 10.65 -16.28 3.28
N TYR A 592 9.94 -15.86 2.22
CA TYR A 592 9.69 -14.44 1.97
C TYR A 592 8.89 -13.80 3.11
N ALA A 593 7.86 -14.46 3.63
CA ALA A 593 7.03 -13.95 4.73
C ALA A 593 7.84 -13.86 6.03
N VAL A 594 8.66 -14.88 6.30
CA VAL A 594 9.58 -14.89 7.46
C VAL A 594 10.58 -13.74 7.36
N LYS A 595 11.19 -13.54 6.17
CA LYS A 595 12.13 -12.44 5.92
C LYS A 595 11.47 -11.08 6.14
N GLN A 596 10.26 -10.88 5.60
CA GLN A 596 9.50 -9.63 5.75
C GLN A 596 9.21 -9.30 7.22
N LEU A 597 8.81 -10.29 8.02
CA LEU A 597 8.65 -10.09 9.47
C LEU A 597 9.98 -9.71 10.14
N LEU A 598 11.04 -10.48 9.88
CA LEU A 598 12.34 -10.27 10.53
C LEU A 598 12.99 -8.95 10.14
N LEU A 599 12.76 -8.47 8.92
CA LEU A 599 13.25 -7.18 8.42
C LEU A 599 12.30 -6.02 8.74
N LEU A 600 11.20 -6.25 9.47
CA LEU A 600 10.18 -5.24 9.80
C LEU A 600 9.64 -4.55 8.53
N GLU A 601 9.44 -5.31 7.46
CA GLU A 601 8.76 -4.86 6.24
C GLU A 601 7.24 -4.76 6.47
N GLN A 602 6.73 -5.52 7.44
CA GLN A 602 5.33 -5.54 7.87
C GLN A 602 5.20 -5.06 9.32
N GLY A 603 4.17 -4.27 9.61
CA GLY A 603 3.96 -3.73 10.96
C GLY A 603 2.92 -2.63 11.03
N PRO A 604 2.52 -2.23 12.25
CA PRO A 604 1.48 -1.23 12.40
C PRO A 604 2.05 0.17 12.10
N TRP A 605 1.39 0.95 11.24
CA TRP A 605 1.94 2.22 10.75
C TRP A 605 2.23 3.23 11.88
N VAL A 606 1.44 3.23 12.96
CA VAL A 606 1.65 4.09 14.15
C VAL A 606 2.93 3.75 14.94
N PHE A 607 3.58 2.64 14.63
CA PHE A 607 4.73 2.09 15.33
C PHE A 607 5.98 1.92 14.46
N ASN A 608 5.88 2.17 13.15
CA ASN A 608 6.94 1.94 12.16
C ASN A 608 8.30 2.60 12.50
N ILE A 609 8.31 3.79 13.12
CA ILE A 609 9.54 4.51 13.53
C ILE A 609 10.45 3.69 14.46
N MET A 610 9.93 2.62 15.09
CA MET A 610 10.74 1.70 15.89
C MET A 610 11.86 1.07 15.07
N GLY A 611 11.62 0.74 13.79
CA GLY A 611 12.64 0.19 12.89
C GLY A 611 13.87 1.11 12.78
N LEU A 612 13.63 2.41 12.57
CA LEU A 612 14.69 3.43 12.57
C LEU A 612 15.50 3.40 13.87
N PHE A 613 14.84 3.36 15.02
CA PHE A 613 15.54 3.32 16.32
C PHE A 613 16.36 2.06 16.53
N VAL A 614 15.92 0.90 16.03
CA VAL A 614 16.69 -0.34 16.07
C VAL A 614 18.00 -0.17 15.31
N VAL A 615 17.93 0.34 14.07
CA VAL A 615 19.11 0.54 13.22
C VAL A 615 20.05 1.58 13.82
N LEU A 616 19.54 2.75 14.22
CA LEU A 616 20.35 3.81 14.83
C LEU A 616 21.02 3.36 16.14
N SER A 617 20.33 2.56 16.95
CA SER A 617 20.88 2.00 18.19
C SER A 617 21.92 0.90 17.94
N LEU A 618 21.79 0.17 16.83
CA LEU A 618 22.77 -0.84 16.42
C LEU A 618 24.09 -0.19 16.00
N VAL A 619 24.02 0.92 15.24
CA VAL A 619 25.19 1.66 14.75
C VAL A 619 25.80 2.58 15.82
N LEU A 620 25.06 2.89 16.89
CA LEU A 620 25.47 3.80 17.97
C LEU A 620 26.92 3.59 18.47
N PRO A 621 27.41 2.37 18.79
CA PRO A 621 28.77 2.20 19.28
C PRO A 621 29.82 2.70 18.28
N LEU A 622 29.62 2.49 16.97
CA LEU A 622 30.49 2.96 15.91
C LEU A 622 30.53 4.50 15.87
N CYS A 623 29.37 5.15 15.90
CA CYS A 623 29.29 6.61 15.97
C CYS A 623 30.04 7.15 17.20
N MET A 624 29.90 6.48 18.34
CA MET A 624 30.51 6.93 19.57
C MET A 624 32.03 6.69 19.65
N VAL A 625 32.60 5.76 18.87
CA VAL A 625 34.06 5.66 18.70
C VAL A 625 34.61 6.93 18.07
N LEU A 626 33.96 7.45 17.02
CA LEU A 626 34.35 8.71 16.37
C LEU A 626 34.24 9.89 17.33
N VAL A 627 33.11 10.02 18.03
CA VAL A 627 32.90 11.10 19.00
C VAL A 627 33.93 11.03 20.13
N LYS A 628 34.22 9.85 20.67
CA LYS A 628 35.25 9.66 21.73
C LYS A 628 36.64 10.07 21.25
N ARG A 629 36.99 9.74 20.01
CA ARG A 629 38.26 10.14 19.35
C ARG A 629 38.31 11.62 18.96
N ARG A 630 37.31 12.43 19.34
CA ARG A 630 37.15 13.84 18.96
C ARG A 630 36.98 14.07 17.45
N LEU A 631 36.62 13.01 16.71
CA LEU A 631 36.27 13.05 15.29
C LEU A 631 34.76 13.28 15.08
N TRP A 632 34.13 14.04 15.98
CA TRP A 632 32.70 14.37 15.88
C TRP A 632 32.38 15.15 14.61
N TRP A 633 33.32 15.97 14.11
CA TRP A 633 33.17 16.73 12.87
C TRP A 633 33.08 15.80 11.65
N LEU A 634 33.85 14.71 11.66
CA LEU A 634 33.82 13.69 10.60
C LEU A 634 32.49 12.94 10.62
N LEU A 635 32.00 12.57 11.81
CA LEU A 635 30.67 11.97 11.96
C LEU A 635 29.59 12.88 11.37
N LEU A 636 29.60 14.18 11.69
CA LEU A 636 28.63 15.12 11.16
C LEU A 636 28.80 15.36 9.65
N ALA A 637 30.04 15.40 9.14
CA ALA A 637 30.30 15.54 7.71
C ALA A 637 29.75 14.35 6.91
N ILE A 638 29.99 13.12 7.38
CA ILE A 638 29.41 11.90 6.79
C ILE A 638 27.87 11.96 6.89
N SER A 639 27.35 12.33 8.05
CA SER A 639 25.91 12.43 8.28
C SER A 639 25.23 13.42 7.33
N TRP A 640 25.82 14.59 7.11
CA TRP A 640 25.31 15.57 6.14
C TRP A 640 25.50 15.12 4.69
N ALA A 641 26.59 14.43 4.36
CA ALA A 641 26.77 13.87 3.01
C ALA A 641 25.68 12.84 2.66
N LEU A 642 25.32 11.96 3.61
CA LEU A 642 24.21 11.02 3.44
C LEU A 642 22.86 11.74 3.32
N PHE A 643 22.63 12.80 4.12
CA PHE A 643 21.42 13.61 4.02
C PHE A 643 21.30 14.28 2.64
N VAL A 644 22.37 14.91 2.15
CA VAL A 644 22.39 15.58 0.85
C VAL A 644 22.24 14.58 -0.30
N TRP A 645 22.90 13.42 -0.21
CA TRP A 645 22.71 12.35 -1.18
C TRP A 645 21.23 11.98 -1.26
N ASN A 646 20.61 11.62 -0.13
CA ASN A 646 19.20 11.20 -0.11
C ASN A 646 18.24 12.32 -0.56
N TYR A 647 18.58 13.58 -0.30
CA TYR A 647 17.79 14.72 -0.74
C TYR A 647 17.82 14.93 -2.26
N VAL A 648 18.98 14.71 -2.89
CA VAL A 648 19.16 14.89 -4.35
C VAL A 648 18.72 13.63 -5.12
N SER A 649 18.92 12.46 -4.53
CA SER A 649 18.55 11.17 -5.10
C SER A 649 18.03 10.30 -3.96
N PRO A 650 16.70 10.19 -3.79
CA PRO A 650 16.08 9.36 -2.76
C PRO A 650 16.59 7.92 -2.84
N GLN A 651 17.01 7.36 -1.71
CA GLN A 651 17.51 6.00 -1.57
C GLN A 651 16.87 5.34 -0.34
N HIS A 652 16.38 4.11 -0.51
CA HIS A 652 15.84 3.29 0.56
C HIS A 652 16.72 2.05 0.75
N PRO A 653 17.79 2.13 1.56
CA PRO A 653 18.80 1.07 1.65
C PRO A 653 18.31 -0.20 2.35
N LEU A 654 17.17 -0.13 3.03
CA LEU A 654 16.55 -1.26 3.73
C LEU A 654 15.13 -1.46 3.19
N PRO A 655 14.63 -2.71 3.15
CA PRO A 655 13.25 -2.98 2.73
C PRO A 655 12.23 -2.72 3.86
N SER A 656 12.71 -2.30 5.04
CA SER A 656 11.88 -2.10 6.23
C SER A 656 10.83 -1.00 6.02
N GLN A 657 9.63 -1.20 6.58
CA GLN A 657 8.47 -0.32 6.46
C GLN A 657 8.76 1.15 6.82
N PHE A 658 9.66 1.37 7.78
CA PHE A 658 9.99 2.72 8.25
C PHE A 658 10.70 3.56 7.19
N GLU A 659 11.34 2.97 6.17
CA GLU A 659 12.11 3.72 5.17
C GLU A 659 11.25 4.61 4.29
N GLY A 660 9.99 4.22 4.02
CA GLY A 660 9.05 5.06 3.26
C GLY A 660 8.69 6.37 3.96
N VAL A 661 8.60 6.34 5.30
CA VAL A 661 8.16 7.49 6.11
C VAL A 661 9.33 8.21 6.79
N PHE A 662 10.34 7.47 7.19
CA PHE A 662 11.50 7.93 7.95
C PHE A 662 12.82 7.47 7.29
N PRO A 663 13.13 7.91 6.05
CA PRO A 663 14.32 7.46 5.33
C PRO A 663 15.59 7.53 6.17
N LEU A 664 16.29 6.40 6.32
CA LEU A 664 17.41 6.27 7.25
C LEU A 664 18.49 7.32 7.00
N LEU A 665 18.83 7.54 5.73
CA LEU A 665 19.92 8.43 5.31
C LEU A 665 19.63 9.90 5.65
N SER A 666 18.37 10.32 5.59
CA SER A 666 17.95 11.66 6.02
C SER A 666 17.83 11.76 7.53
N TRP A 667 17.10 10.85 8.17
CA TRP A 667 16.72 10.98 9.59
C TRP A 667 17.87 10.75 10.56
N GLN A 668 18.92 10.02 10.15
CA GLN A 668 20.13 9.85 10.98
C GLN A 668 20.80 11.20 11.32
N VAL A 669 20.60 12.27 10.52
CA VAL A 669 21.16 13.60 10.80
C VAL A 669 20.71 14.16 12.14
N LEU A 670 19.44 13.98 12.50
CA LEU A 670 18.90 14.42 13.80
C LEU A 670 19.55 13.64 14.94
N PHE A 671 19.66 12.32 14.76
CA PHE A 671 20.24 11.46 15.78
C PHE A 671 21.72 11.74 16.03
N THR A 672 22.53 11.88 14.98
CA THR A 672 23.98 12.16 15.09
C THR A 672 24.23 13.53 15.69
N HIS A 673 23.47 14.57 15.30
CA HIS A 673 23.53 15.87 15.96
C HIS A 673 23.17 15.73 17.44
N GLY A 674 22.10 14.99 17.75
CA GLY A 674 21.72 14.68 19.12
C GLY A 674 22.88 14.08 19.92
N LEU A 675 23.56 13.05 19.40
CA LEU A 675 24.71 12.41 20.06
C LEU A 675 25.83 13.41 20.37
N VAL A 676 26.20 14.25 19.40
CA VAL A 676 27.26 15.25 19.56
C VAL A 676 26.83 16.32 20.57
N LEU A 677 25.61 16.85 20.45
CA LEU A 677 25.03 17.82 21.38
C LEU A 677 24.99 17.27 22.81
N GLY A 678 24.52 16.04 23.00
CA GLY A 678 24.45 15.38 24.31
C GLY A 678 25.81 15.16 24.95
N THR A 679 26.80 14.76 24.14
CA THR A 679 28.19 14.53 24.59
C THR A 679 28.86 15.83 25.01
N TYR A 680 28.72 16.90 24.21
CA TYR A 680 29.37 18.18 24.46
C TYR A 680 28.47 19.21 25.15
N ARG A 681 27.32 18.80 25.69
CA ARG A 681 26.25 19.68 26.21
C ARG A 681 26.76 20.80 27.12
N ARG A 682 27.70 20.49 28.03
CA ARG A 682 28.21 21.47 29.01
C ARG A 682 29.01 22.58 28.32
N ARG A 683 29.81 22.22 27.32
CA ARG A 683 30.62 23.18 26.54
C ARG A 683 29.72 24.03 25.65
N ILE A 684 28.77 23.40 24.96
CA ILE A 684 27.81 24.06 24.08
C ILE A 684 26.94 25.02 24.89
N THR A 685 26.36 24.55 26.00
CA THR A 685 25.58 25.39 26.92
C THR A 685 26.39 26.58 27.40
N ARG A 686 27.65 26.38 27.84
CA ARG A 686 28.52 27.47 28.28
C ARG A 686 28.78 28.49 27.16
N ALA A 687 29.00 28.02 25.93
CA ALA A 687 29.21 28.89 24.78
C ALA A 687 27.94 29.69 24.43
N LEU A 688 26.79 29.02 24.31
CA LEU A 688 25.50 29.64 23.95
C LEU A 688 24.96 30.57 25.03
N THR A 689 25.28 30.33 26.30
CA THR A 689 24.86 31.19 27.42
C THR A 689 25.84 32.33 27.74
N SER A 690 26.99 32.40 27.04
CA SER A 690 27.94 33.51 27.13
C SER A 690 27.31 34.84 26.66
N ARG A 691 28.00 35.98 26.85
CA ARG A 691 27.48 37.28 26.36
C ARG A 691 27.25 37.25 24.85
N TRP A 692 28.26 36.84 24.09
CA TRP A 692 28.20 36.71 22.63
C TRP A 692 27.26 35.60 22.19
N GLY A 693 27.22 34.46 22.90
CA GLY A 693 26.29 33.38 22.61
C GLY A 693 24.82 33.79 22.75
N ARG A 694 24.48 34.56 23.80
CA ARG A 694 23.13 35.08 23.97
C ARG A 694 22.74 36.08 22.89
N VAL A 695 23.66 36.95 22.49
CA VAL A 695 23.45 37.86 21.36
C VAL A 695 23.19 37.06 20.09
N GLY A 696 24.05 36.07 19.78
CA GLY A 696 23.88 35.20 18.62
C GLY A 696 22.56 34.44 18.60
N CYS A 697 22.15 33.83 19.73
CA CYS A 697 20.86 33.14 19.83
C CYS A 697 19.69 34.12 19.64
N THR A 698 19.78 35.33 20.20
CA THR A 698 18.72 36.34 20.06
C THR A 698 18.61 36.81 18.62
N VAL A 699 19.74 37.10 17.97
CA VAL A 699 19.78 37.48 16.55
C VAL A 699 19.20 36.36 15.70
N PHE A 700 19.61 35.11 15.91
CA PHE A 700 19.08 33.96 15.18
C PHE A 700 17.55 33.83 15.33
N VAL A 701 17.05 33.74 16.57
CA VAL A 701 15.61 33.57 16.83
C VAL A 701 14.79 34.71 16.26
N MET A 702 15.20 35.96 16.50
CA MET A 702 14.45 37.14 16.06
C MET A 702 14.55 37.35 14.54
N ALA A 703 15.75 37.24 13.95
CA ALA A 703 15.93 37.44 12.51
C ALA A 703 15.19 36.35 11.71
N TYR A 704 15.24 35.10 12.18
CA TYR A 704 14.53 34.01 11.53
C TYR A 704 13.02 34.22 11.56
N ALA A 705 12.46 34.52 12.75
CA ALA A 705 11.02 34.79 12.89
C ALA A 705 10.57 36.01 12.08
N LEU A 706 11.30 37.13 12.15
CA LEU A 706 10.99 38.32 11.39
C LEU A 706 11.08 38.10 9.87
N SER A 707 12.03 37.29 9.40
CA SER A 707 12.16 36.96 7.97
C SER A 707 10.96 36.15 7.48
N LEU A 708 10.52 35.14 8.24
CA LEU A 708 9.33 34.35 7.87
C LEU A 708 8.05 35.17 7.94
N ILE A 709 7.89 36.02 8.96
CA ILE A 709 6.76 36.96 9.07
C ILE A 709 6.76 37.93 7.88
N TRP A 710 7.93 38.45 7.51
CA TRP A 710 8.06 39.36 6.37
C TRP A 710 7.65 38.70 5.04
N LEU A 711 8.12 37.47 4.80
CA LEU A 711 7.73 36.68 3.62
C LEU A 711 6.22 36.39 3.61
N TRP A 712 5.65 35.99 4.76
CA TRP A 712 4.23 35.73 4.91
C TRP A 712 3.37 36.97 4.66
N LEU A 713 3.77 38.14 5.19
CA LEU A 713 3.04 39.39 4.96
C LEU A 713 3.04 39.76 3.47
N GLY A 714 4.17 39.63 2.77
CA GLY A 714 4.25 39.91 1.34
C GLY A 714 3.38 38.98 0.51
N HIS A 715 3.38 37.68 0.82
CA HIS A 715 2.48 36.72 0.18
C HIS A 715 0.99 37.01 0.49
N ARG A 716 0.65 37.29 1.75
CA ARG A 716 -0.74 37.54 2.19
C ARG A 716 -1.35 38.81 1.60
N TYR A 717 -0.55 39.87 1.44
CA TYR A 717 -0.98 41.19 0.98
C TYR A 717 -0.55 41.54 -0.45
N GLY A 718 0.13 40.63 -1.16
CA GLY A 718 0.48 40.77 -2.57
C GLY A 718 1.54 41.82 -2.88
N TYR A 719 2.52 42.03 -2.00
CA TYR A 719 3.64 42.96 -2.24
C TYR A 719 4.99 42.22 -2.30
N ALA A 720 5.96 42.80 -3.02
CA ALA A 720 7.29 42.22 -3.14
C ALA A 720 8.08 42.29 -1.81
N SER A 721 8.43 41.12 -1.26
CA SER A 721 9.15 40.96 0.01
C SER A 721 10.66 41.23 -0.09
N THR A 722 11.09 42.36 -0.68
CA THR A 722 12.52 42.70 -0.80
C THR A 722 13.24 42.60 0.56
N PRO A 723 14.47 42.04 0.65
CA PRO A 723 15.38 41.67 -0.44
C PRO A 723 15.15 40.27 -1.04
N PHE A 724 14.12 39.54 -0.62
CA PHE A 724 13.85 38.21 -1.14
C PHE A 724 13.19 38.27 -2.53
N PRO A 725 13.52 37.36 -3.46
CA PRO A 725 12.85 37.24 -4.75
C PRO A 725 11.33 37.02 -4.63
N GLU A 726 10.58 37.41 -5.65
CA GLU A 726 9.14 37.07 -5.75
C GLU A 726 8.94 35.54 -5.77
N GLY A 727 7.83 35.06 -5.21
CA GLY A 727 7.56 33.62 -5.07
C GLY A 727 8.39 32.88 -4.01
N SER A 728 9.26 33.57 -3.26
CA SER A 728 10.09 32.93 -2.22
C SER A 728 9.28 32.21 -1.14
N TYR A 729 8.08 32.68 -0.81
CA TYR A 729 7.25 32.06 0.23
C TYR A 729 6.77 30.66 -0.18
N ASP A 730 6.24 30.55 -1.39
CA ASP A 730 5.72 29.30 -1.95
C ASP A 730 6.86 28.31 -2.24
N TRP A 731 7.99 28.82 -2.77
CA TRP A 731 9.20 28.02 -2.96
C TRP A 731 9.71 27.43 -1.64
N LEU A 732 9.68 28.24 -0.58
CA LEU A 732 10.16 27.85 0.73
C LEU A 732 9.29 26.74 1.33
N TYR A 733 7.97 26.79 1.17
CA TYR A 733 7.11 25.70 1.61
C TYR A 733 7.40 24.41 0.81
N ALA A 734 7.39 24.48 -0.52
CA ALA A 734 7.56 23.31 -1.38
C ALA A 734 8.92 22.59 -1.17
N ASN A 735 10.00 23.35 -0.93
CA ASN A 735 11.36 22.81 -0.91
C ASN A 735 12.01 22.74 0.48
N ALA A 736 11.48 23.46 1.49
CA ALA A 736 12.10 23.52 2.81
C ALA A 736 11.19 23.12 3.98
N TYR A 737 9.86 23.18 3.85
CA TYR A 737 8.93 22.94 4.97
C TYR A 737 7.79 21.93 4.70
N ASN A 738 7.84 21.18 3.60
CA ASN A 738 6.87 20.11 3.37
C ASN A 738 6.89 19.12 4.55
N ARG A 739 5.71 18.84 5.11
CA ARG A 739 5.54 18.08 6.37
C ARG A 739 5.73 16.58 6.21
N VAL A 740 5.75 16.05 4.99
CA VAL A 740 6.01 14.64 4.73
C VAL A 740 7.46 14.28 4.96
N PHE A 741 8.36 15.04 4.34
CA PHE A 741 9.78 14.72 4.32
C PHE A 741 10.58 15.58 5.30
N LEU A 742 11.73 15.06 5.74
CA LEU A 742 12.67 15.81 6.57
C LEU A 742 13.44 16.82 5.72
N GLN A 743 12.81 17.93 5.38
CA GLN A 743 13.38 18.98 4.56
C GLN A 743 14.32 19.92 5.36
N PRO A 744 15.26 20.64 4.70
CA PRO A 744 16.26 21.46 5.38
C PRO A 744 15.68 22.57 6.28
N GLY A 745 14.54 23.18 5.92
CA GLY A 745 13.90 24.22 6.74
C GLY A 745 13.46 23.69 8.09
N ARG A 746 12.93 22.47 8.13
CA ARG A 746 12.53 21.78 9.37
C ARG A 746 13.70 21.49 10.30
N LEU A 747 14.91 21.26 9.76
CA LEU A 747 16.12 21.15 10.58
C LEU A 747 16.46 22.48 11.28
N VAL A 748 16.17 23.63 10.65
CA VAL A 748 16.31 24.96 11.27
C VAL A 748 15.29 25.13 12.38
N ASP A 749 14.04 24.70 12.16
CA ASP A 749 13.00 24.73 13.19
C ASP A 749 13.31 23.82 14.38
N CYS A 750 13.94 22.67 14.15
CA CYS A 750 14.48 21.82 15.21
C CYS A 750 15.49 22.58 16.11
N VAL A 751 16.38 23.37 15.50
CA VAL A 751 17.36 24.20 16.21
C VAL A 751 16.67 25.33 16.97
N LEU A 752 15.72 26.03 16.32
CA LEU A 752 14.89 27.06 16.95
C LEU A 752 14.19 26.50 18.19
N MET A 753 13.48 25.39 18.04
CA MET A 753 12.73 24.75 19.11
C MET A 753 13.64 24.40 20.29
N ILE A 754 14.81 23.78 20.06
CA ILE A 754 15.74 23.45 21.15
C ILE A 754 16.22 24.70 21.88
N ILE A 755 16.60 25.76 21.16
CA ILE A 755 17.06 27.01 21.77
C ILE A 755 15.97 27.63 22.63
N VAL A 756 14.74 27.71 22.09
CA VAL A 756 13.60 28.30 22.78
C VAL A 756 13.15 27.45 23.95
N ALA A 757 12.96 26.14 23.76
CA ALA A 757 12.61 25.21 24.83
C ALA A 757 13.65 25.23 25.96
N TYR A 758 14.95 25.24 25.62
CA TYR A 758 16.00 25.38 26.62
C TYR A 758 15.89 26.71 27.37
N ALA A 759 15.72 27.84 26.68
CA ALA A 759 15.60 29.15 27.32
C ALA A 759 14.38 29.24 28.25
N VAL A 760 13.20 28.82 27.76
CA VAL A 760 11.94 28.81 28.50
C VAL A 760 12.02 27.88 29.71
N LEU A 761 12.41 26.61 29.52
CA LEU A 761 12.49 25.64 30.61
C LEU A 761 13.59 25.98 31.61
N THR A 762 14.64 26.72 31.22
CA THR A 762 15.65 27.20 32.16
C THR A 762 15.14 28.34 33.02
N ARG A 763 14.45 29.32 32.43
CA ARG A 763 14.06 30.56 33.12
C ARG A 763 12.69 30.48 33.80
N CYS A 764 11.78 29.67 33.27
CA CYS A 764 10.39 29.54 33.72
C CYS A 764 10.10 28.15 34.30
N TRP A 765 11.11 27.42 34.79
CA TRP A 765 10.95 26.05 35.28
C TRP A 765 9.88 25.89 36.35
N LYS A 766 9.95 26.66 37.44
CA LYS A 766 9.07 26.44 38.61
C LYS A 766 7.57 26.52 38.25
N PRO A 767 7.08 27.56 37.54
CA PRO A 767 5.68 27.59 37.15
C PRO A 767 5.33 26.46 36.15
N VAL A 768 6.19 26.19 35.15
CA VAL A 768 5.94 25.12 34.17
C VAL A 768 5.85 23.75 34.86
N ASN A 769 6.82 23.42 35.71
CA ASN A 769 6.86 22.17 36.44
C ASN A 769 5.68 22.03 37.43
N ALA A 770 5.21 23.13 38.03
CA ALA A 770 4.05 23.11 38.91
C ALA A 770 2.75 22.75 38.14
N VAL A 771 2.60 23.28 36.92
CA VAL A 771 1.37 23.08 36.13
C VAL A 771 1.36 21.74 35.40
N VAL A 772 2.44 21.41 34.67
CA VAL A 772 2.48 20.23 33.77
C VAL A 772 3.53 19.18 34.16
N GLY A 773 4.43 19.50 35.08
CA GLY A 773 5.56 18.62 35.43
C GLY A 773 5.14 17.29 36.08
N TRP A 774 4.01 17.26 36.79
CA TRP A 774 3.45 16.04 37.38
C TRP A 774 2.99 15.02 36.32
N LEU A 775 2.68 15.49 35.11
CA LEU A 775 2.19 14.69 33.99
C LEU A 775 3.33 14.39 33.00
N TYR A 776 3.97 15.43 32.46
CA TYR A 776 4.94 15.26 31.37
C TYR A 776 6.26 14.62 31.83
N THR A 777 6.81 15.00 32.99
CA THR A 777 8.11 14.48 33.45
C THR A 777 8.09 12.96 33.64
N PRO A 778 7.08 12.34 34.32
CA PRO A 778 7.00 10.88 34.41
C PRO A 778 6.83 10.19 33.05
N LEU A 779 5.99 10.74 32.18
CA LEU A 779 5.75 10.17 30.85
C LEU A 779 7.00 10.19 29.98
N GLY A 780 7.73 11.31 29.95
CA GLY A 780 8.96 11.43 29.17
C GLY A 780 10.10 10.57 29.70
N ALA A 781 10.16 10.40 31.02
CA ALA A 781 11.10 9.49 31.69
C ALA A 781 10.91 8.01 31.31
N ALA A 782 9.74 7.64 30.79
CA ALA A 782 9.39 6.32 30.28
C ALA A 782 8.78 6.41 28.87
N SER A 783 9.28 7.32 28.04
CA SER A 783 8.63 7.63 26.76
C SER A 783 8.62 6.47 25.77
N LEU A 784 9.60 5.55 25.82
CA LEU A 784 9.57 4.35 24.98
C LEU A 784 8.44 3.41 25.41
N TYR A 785 8.18 3.33 26.71
CA TYR A 785 7.05 2.56 27.24
C TYR A 785 5.72 3.15 26.77
N VAL A 786 5.57 4.47 26.88
CA VAL A 786 4.36 5.18 26.42
C VAL A 786 4.14 4.94 24.94
N PHE A 787 5.21 5.01 24.14
CA PHE A 787 5.18 4.73 22.69
C PHE A 787 4.82 3.28 22.33
N VAL A 788 5.09 2.30 23.20
CA VAL A 788 4.68 0.91 22.91
C VAL A 788 3.22 0.71 23.28
N VAL A 789 2.79 1.26 24.41
CA VAL A 789 1.44 1.05 24.94
C VAL A 789 0.38 1.80 24.14
N HIS A 790 0.69 2.96 23.55
CA HIS A 790 -0.31 3.74 22.81
C HIS A 790 -0.89 2.99 21.62
N VAL A 791 -0.12 2.10 20.97
CA VAL A 791 -0.60 1.28 19.84
C VAL A 791 -1.87 0.51 20.22
N PHE A 792 -1.90 -0.07 21.42
CA PHE A 792 -3.06 -0.80 21.93
C PHE A 792 -4.23 0.12 22.29
N PHE A 793 -3.96 1.36 22.70
CA PHE A 793 -5.03 2.34 22.91
C PHE A 793 -5.64 2.81 21.59
N VAL A 794 -4.86 2.96 20.52
CA VAL A 794 -5.38 3.27 19.18
C VAL A 794 -6.34 2.17 18.72
N VAL A 795 -5.94 0.90 18.83
CA VAL A 795 -6.82 -0.24 18.56
C VAL A 795 -8.05 -0.22 19.45
N ALA A 796 -7.90 0.01 20.75
CA ALA A 796 -9.04 0.03 21.68
C ALA A 796 -10.07 1.12 21.34
N VAL A 797 -9.62 2.32 20.97
CA VAL A 797 -10.52 3.43 20.58
C VAL A 797 -11.23 3.15 19.27
N ALA A 798 -10.51 2.58 18.29
CA ALA A 798 -11.09 2.27 17.00
C ALA A 798 -12.24 1.26 17.06
N ASN A 799 -12.27 0.44 18.11
CA ASN A 799 -13.28 -0.58 18.36
C ASN A 799 -14.42 -0.13 19.29
N ILE A 800 -14.53 1.16 19.63
CA ILE A 800 -15.66 1.68 20.41
C ILE A 800 -16.89 1.75 19.47
N PRO A 801 -17.97 0.97 19.72
CA PRO A 801 -19.13 0.94 18.83
C PRO A 801 -19.85 2.30 18.80
N GLY A 802 -20.22 2.77 17.61
CA GLY A 802 -20.97 4.02 17.44
C GLY A 802 -20.18 5.29 17.78
N LEU A 803 -18.85 5.22 17.85
CA LEU A 803 -18.01 6.38 18.13
C LEU A 803 -18.04 7.38 16.96
N ASP A 804 -18.63 8.56 17.19
CA ASP A 804 -18.48 9.71 16.30
C ASP A 804 -17.06 10.29 16.44
N ARG A 805 -16.21 9.95 15.47
CA ARG A 805 -14.81 10.40 15.40
C ARG A 805 -14.68 11.88 15.04
N MET A 806 -15.71 12.51 14.50
CA MET A 806 -15.70 13.92 14.07
C MET A 806 -16.16 14.86 15.19
N ASN A 807 -16.78 14.34 16.25
CA ASN A 807 -17.19 15.14 17.39
C ASN A 807 -16.00 15.61 18.24
N PRO A 808 -15.71 16.93 18.29
CA PRO A 808 -14.53 17.44 18.98
C PRO A 808 -14.59 17.25 20.50
N TRP A 809 -15.78 17.20 21.10
CA TRP A 809 -15.95 17.00 22.53
C TRP A 809 -15.68 15.54 22.93
N THR A 810 -16.21 14.61 22.14
CA THR A 810 -15.99 13.18 22.32
C THR A 810 -14.51 12.84 22.18
N GLY A 811 -13.84 13.32 21.13
CA GLY A 811 -12.41 13.05 20.99
C GLY A 811 -11.55 13.77 22.03
N THR A 812 -11.95 14.96 22.50
CA THR A 812 -11.26 15.61 23.65
C THR A 812 -11.36 14.74 24.90
N LEU A 813 -12.55 14.21 25.21
CA LEU A 813 -12.74 13.31 26.35
C LEU A 813 -11.89 12.04 26.21
N ILE A 814 -11.91 11.39 25.04
CA ILE A 814 -11.12 10.18 24.77
C ILE A 814 -9.63 10.42 24.98
N HIS A 815 -9.07 11.49 24.41
CA HIS A 815 -7.67 11.85 24.62
C HIS A 815 -7.33 12.11 26.10
N THR A 816 -8.20 12.82 26.84
CA THR A 816 -7.99 13.02 28.27
C THR A 816 -7.95 11.69 29.02
N VAL A 817 -8.87 10.76 28.71
CA VAL A 817 -8.92 9.43 29.32
C VAL A 817 -7.64 8.64 29.02
N ILE A 818 -7.23 8.55 27.75
CA ILE A 818 -6.01 7.85 27.34
C ILE A 818 -4.78 8.43 28.03
N MET A 819 -4.63 9.76 28.02
CA MET A 819 -3.52 10.45 28.68
C MET A 819 -3.44 10.11 30.17
N MET A 820 -4.58 10.12 30.88
CA MET A 820 -4.62 9.81 32.31
C MET A 820 -4.39 8.32 32.60
N LEU A 821 -4.88 7.42 31.76
CA LEU A 821 -4.64 5.98 31.86
C LEU A 821 -3.15 5.64 31.67
N ILE A 822 -2.53 6.17 30.60
CA ILE A 822 -1.10 5.99 30.35
C ILE A 822 -0.28 6.57 31.51
N TRP A 823 -0.63 7.76 32.00
CA TRP A 823 0.03 8.35 33.17
C TRP A 823 -0.08 7.46 34.41
N LEU A 824 -1.27 6.90 34.66
CA LEU A 824 -1.50 5.97 35.77
C LEU A 824 -0.65 4.70 35.62
N MET A 825 -0.59 4.12 34.41
CA MET A 825 0.24 2.95 34.10
C MET A 825 1.71 3.21 34.36
N VAL A 826 2.23 4.37 33.93
CA VAL A 826 3.61 4.80 34.20
C VAL A 826 3.86 4.98 35.70
N LYS A 827 2.94 5.63 36.42
CA LYS A 827 3.04 5.85 37.87
C LYS A 827 3.03 4.54 38.65
N LYS A 828 2.22 3.56 38.20
CA LYS A 828 2.10 2.22 38.78
C LYS A 828 3.15 1.23 38.24
N ARG A 829 4.02 1.65 37.31
CA ARG A 829 5.05 0.83 36.68
C ARG A 829 4.50 -0.45 36.04
N PHE A 830 3.30 -0.36 35.48
CA PHE A 830 2.60 -1.50 34.86
C PHE A 830 3.45 -2.07 33.71
N LEU A 831 3.75 -3.37 33.71
CA LEU A 831 4.56 -4.05 32.69
C LEU A 831 5.99 -3.51 32.45
N PHE A 832 6.58 -2.76 33.39
CA PHE A 832 7.95 -2.23 33.25
C PHE A 832 9.05 -3.31 33.25
N SER A 833 8.72 -4.55 33.65
CA SER A 833 9.61 -5.71 33.55
C SER A 833 9.77 -6.18 32.10
N VAL A 834 8.71 -6.07 31.29
CA VAL A 834 8.65 -6.57 29.92
C VAL A 834 9.02 -5.45 28.95
N ILE A 835 8.30 -4.32 29.02
CA ILE A 835 8.40 -3.21 28.07
C ILE A 835 9.57 -2.28 28.45
N PRO A 836 10.43 -1.89 27.51
CA PRO A 836 11.55 -0.97 27.75
C PRO A 836 11.07 0.46 28.04
N ARG A 837 11.89 1.24 28.76
CA ARG A 837 11.60 2.62 29.19
C ARG A 837 12.35 3.67 28.38
#